data_AF-A0AA88GSJ9-F1
#
_entry.id   AF-A0AA88GSJ9-F1
#
_cell.length_a   1.000
_cell.length_b   1.000
_cell.length_c   1.000
_cell.angle_alpha   90.00
_cell.angle_beta   90.00
_cell.angle_gamma   90.00
#
_symmetry.space_group_name_H-M   'P 1'
#
loop_
_entity.id
_entity.type
_entity.pdbx_description
1 polymer ?
#
loop_
_entity_poly.entity_id
_entity_poly.type
_entity_poly.pdbx_seq_one_letter_code
_entity_poly.pdbx_strand_id
1 'polypeptide(L)'
;MPLILIDFVCMLTDSRRSDDDDHIDQLVEKLSQKIMSGSRRIANPFSQSFTLVHTIDKVTHSPAMSCSTAVTLSNFDDVYLKHPSEIRISYHHSCIIICDSGNHRLLFFDLSSKKFITTISMEVYHFCIQENYDHLNHDALLVISSKMFQSHCCLKYDLLNVMNHSHRMDTDIAIDKKVIWKSQAFQNVTGISISKKHVFISEFLSKSIIILDLSSGRLRAMEKSSECRVEIFSTNDSNALWKSVKSFGANELNSPKGICLDKSRGHILITDSVSSQFNRIQIFRDEQRVKSYFTNRLKCNAGMCLNEFTGELIDLGKVKCHKSERDFYALIPKYPSAQEKSSGAGHAIKSSKRWIAHSTYVYAQEKIDGSQLSFMLVNDTANNDDAISNSEGNKKLIFRTKKGPISNDICFENAIKAISEIQHLLSPNYVYRGETITRYRHCRVMYGFIPPKSFVLFDVQNDKGNYLLPDEIEMEAKRLGLMCAQIVYRGVLDFEKLKYLCNNTKSQLGGYAMVEGLVVKQYLDKTTVDTFSESEYTKSKRSEEDELDGCGDVRMVSFKMVSKRYKETKKPKHLKEEKDIDTKLKTIAQSVCTQSRWEKAMIRYLEEGGDINHRDLSGILCLEIKKDIIKEEHDSIQILLKECEMECTDGLVDIILEYAVEGVKEWVKEYVKEIASTLIQDTNASNSVEELSITSSNHDE
;
A
#
# COMPACT_ATOMS: atom_id res chain seq x y z
N MET A 1 -9.51 -28.00 -2.47
CA MET A 1 -8.75 -27.11 -3.38
C MET A 1 -8.87 -25.69 -2.87
N PRO A 2 -8.03 -24.75 -3.31
CA PRO A 2 -7.88 -23.52 -2.57
C PRO A 2 -8.77 -22.40 -3.16
N LEU A 3 -9.45 -21.66 -2.27
CA LEU A 3 -10.39 -20.56 -2.48
C LEU A 3 -9.65 -19.22 -2.45
N ILE A 4 -9.86 -18.32 -3.41
CA ILE A 4 -9.28 -16.97 -3.37
C ILE A 4 -10.35 -15.99 -2.87
N LEU A 5 -10.19 -15.49 -1.63
CA LEU A 5 -11.00 -14.43 -1.04
C LEU A 5 -10.35 -13.07 -1.35
N ILE A 6 -11.12 -12.01 -1.55
CA ILE A 6 -10.60 -10.66 -1.75
C ILE A 6 -11.34 -9.70 -0.79
N ASP A 7 -10.62 -8.97 0.08
CA ASP A 7 -11.19 -8.38 1.32
C ASP A 7 -11.42 -6.85 1.34
N PHE A 8 -12.59 -6.39 1.83
CA PHE A 8 -12.95 -4.97 2.08
C PHE A 8 -13.98 -4.83 3.24
N VAL A 9 -14.14 -3.67 3.90
CA VAL A 9 -14.87 -3.56 5.22
C VAL A 9 -15.99 -2.50 5.28
N CYS A 10 -17.21 -2.89 5.76
CA CYS A 10 -18.27 -2.05 6.40
C CYS A 10 -19.48 -2.92 6.89
N MET A 11 -20.42 -2.40 7.71
CA MET A 11 -21.47 -3.06 8.56
C MET A 11 -22.79 -3.56 7.85
N LEU A 12 -23.90 -4.10 8.44
CA LEU A 12 -24.24 -5.07 9.55
C LEU A 12 -25.76 -5.55 9.49
N THR A 13 -26.18 -6.44 10.43
CA THR A 13 -27.54 -6.89 10.92
C THR A 13 -28.65 -7.41 9.96
N ASP A 14 -29.31 -8.59 10.10
CA ASP A 14 -29.02 -9.87 10.82
C ASP A 14 -29.93 -11.08 10.41
N SER A 15 -29.52 -12.32 10.73
CA SER A 15 -30.26 -13.64 10.74
C SER A 15 -30.54 -14.41 9.39
N ARG A 16 -31.05 -15.68 9.31
CA ARG A 16 -30.85 -17.01 10.01
C ARG A 16 -31.55 -18.20 9.24
N ARG A 17 -30.86 -19.38 9.09
CA ARG A 17 -31.26 -20.85 9.08
C ARG A 17 -32.48 -21.39 8.26
N SER A 18 -32.56 -22.64 7.77
CA SER A 18 -31.66 -23.84 7.74
C SER A 18 -32.05 -24.87 6.64
N ASP A 19 -31.06 -25.33 5.84
CA ASP A 19 -30.53 -26.71 5.62
C ASP A 19 -31.51 -27.95 5.46
N ASP A 20 -31.30 -29.04 4.66
CA ASP A 20 -30.70 -29.37 3.33
C ASP A 20 -31.00 -30.89 2.94
N ASP A 21 -30.31 -31.53 1.96
CA ASP A 21 -30.20 -33.01 1.61
C ASP A 21 -31.32 -33.76 0.80
N ASP A 22 -31.07 -34.75 -0.12
CA ASP A 22 -29.88 -35.20 -0.91
C ASP A 22 -30.29 -36.14 -2.11
N HIS A 23 -29.35 -36.41 -3.03
CA HIS A 23 -29.21 -37.52 -4.01
C HIS A 23 -30.09 -37.65 -5.28
N ILE A 24 -29.43 -37.76 -6.46
CA ILE A 24 -29.60 -38.82 -7.50
C ILE A 24 -28.42 -38.71 -8.51
N ASP A 25 -27.47 -39.66 -8.46
CA ASP A 25 -26.19 -39.58 -9.21
C ASP A 25 -26.07 -40.52 -10.44
N GLN A 26 -27.14 -41.21 -10.84
CA GLN A 26 -27.06 -42.35 -11.78
C GLN A 26 -27.29 -42.03 -13.28
N LEU A 27 -27.58 -40.77 -13.66
CA LEU A 27 -27.89 -40.43 -15.06
C LEU A 27 -26.67 -40.01 -15.91
N VAL A 28 -25.56 -39.66 -15.25
CA VAL A 28 -24.41 -38.96 -15.85
C VAL A 28 -23.52 -39.89 -16.67
N GLU A 29 -23.43 -41.17 -16.28
CA GLU A 29 -22.43 -42.11 -16.79
C GLU A 29 -22.57 -42.41 -18.30
N LYS A 30 -23.78 -42.30 -18.86
CA LYS A 30 -24.06 -42.61 -20.28
C LYS A 30 -23.86 -41.43 -21.25
N LEU A 31 -23.75 -40.20 -20.77
CA LEU A 31 -23.51 -39.02 -21.61
C LEU A 31 -22.02 -38.80 -21.93
N SER A 32 -21.13 -39.33 -21.09
CA SER A 32 -19.67 -39.13 -21.14
C SER A 32 -18.99 -39.66 -22.42
N GLN A 33 -19.53 -40.71 -23.04
CA GLN A 33 -18.79 -41.51 -24.03
C GLN A 33 -18.85 -41.02 -25.48
N LYS A 34 -19.63 -39.96 -25.80
CA LYS A 34 -19.95 -39.63 -27.22
C LYS A 34 -19.50 -38.26 -27.73
N ILE A 35 -18.75 -37.47 -26.94
CA ILE A 35 -18.38 -36.08 -27.30
C ILE A 35 -16.86 -35.84 -27.13
N MET A 36 -16.03 -36.46 -27.98
CA MET A 36 -14.59 -36.18 -28.05
C MET A 36 -14.09 -36.04 -29.49
N SER A 37 -14.07 -34.82 -30.02
CA SER A 37 -13.19 -34.40 -31.12
C SER A 37 -13.02 -32.88 -31.10
N GLY A 38 -11.76 -32.42 -31.15
CA GLY A 38 -11.37 -31.04 -30.83
C GLY A 38 -10.66 -30.99 -29.47
N SER A 39 -9.38 -30.60 -29.49
CA SER A 39 -8.45 -30.70 -28.35
C SER A 39 -9.01 -30.06 -27.09
N ARG A 40 -9.53 -30.87 -26.16
CA ARG A 40 -10.10 -30.38 -24.91
C ARG A 40 -9.01 -29.74 -24.07
N ARG A 41 -9.14 -28.43 -23.85
CA ARG A 41 -8.63 -27.74 -22.67
C ARG A 41 -8.99 -28.61 -21.45
N ILE A 42 -8.00 -29.16 -20.74
CA ILE A 42 -8.25 -30.02 -19.58
C ILE A 42 -8.66 -29.10 -18.42
N ALA A 43 -9.96 -28.83 -18.33
CA ALA A 43 -10.52 -28.08 -17.22
C ALA A 43 -10.32 -28.88 -15.92
N ASN A 44 -9.74 -28.25 -14.91
CA ASN A 44 -9.58 -28.88 -13.61
C ASN A 44 -10.91 -28.76 -12.84
N PRO A 45 -11.49 -29.88 -12.38
CA PRO A 45 -12.80 -29.86 -11.76
C PRO A 45 -12.78 -29.09 -10.43
N PHE A 46 -13.77 -28.21 -10.25
CA PHE A 46 -14.04 -27.53 -8.99
C PHE A 46 -14.11 -28.50 -7.80
N SER A 47 -13.48 -28.19 -6.67
CA SER A 47 -13.49 -29.05 -5.49
C SER A 47 -14.38 -28.51 -4.39
N GLN A 48 -15.11 -29.41 -3.72
CA GLN A 48 -16.06 -29.08 -2.65
C GLN A 48 -15.42 -28.66 -1.31
N SER A 49 -14.09 -28.79 -1.17
CA SER A 49 -13.35 -28.22 -0.04
C SER A 49 -12.66 -26.91 -0.47
N PHE A 50 -12.79 -25.89 0.38
CA PHE A 50 -12.31 -24.52 0.14
C PHE A 50 -11.29 -24.10 1.21
N THR A 51 -10.12 -23.60 0.81
CA THR A 51 -9.07 -23.09 1.73
C THR A 51 -8.45 -21.79 1.20
N LEU A 52 -8.39 -20.72 2.00
CA LEU A 52 -7.87 -19.42 1.52
C LEU A 52 -6.43 -19.52 0.98
N VAL A 53 -6.21 -19.13 -0.29
CA VAL A 53 -4.88 -19.16 -0.98
C VAL A 53 -4.20 -17.80 -1.06
N HIS A 54 -4.99 -16.76 -1.35
CA HIS A 54 -4.50 -15.45 -1.76
C HIS A 54 -5.57 -14.39 -1.51
N THR A 55 -5.14 -13.15 -1.27
CA THR A 55 -6.00 -12.00 -0.99
C THR A 55 -5.42 -10.77 -1.72
N ILE A 56 -6.24 -10.02 -2.46
CA ILE A 56 -5.81 -8.86 -3.27
C ILE A 56 -6.21 -7.56 -2.54
N ASP A 57 -5.39 -7.17 -1.57
CA ASP A 57 -5.83 -6.26 -0.49
C ASP A 57 -5.57 -4.76 -0.78
N LYS A 58 -4.66 -4.46 -1.69
CA LYS A 58 -4.23 -3.08 -2.01
C LYS A 58 -3.86 -2.96 -3.49
N VAL A 59 -4.38 -1.92 -4.15
CA VAL A 59 -3.75 -1.41 -5.38
C VAL A 59 -2.55 -0.58 -4.94
N THR A 60 -1.41 -1.24 -4.72
CA THR A 60 -0.15 -0.51 -4.49
C THR A 60 0.22 0.21 -5.77
N HIS A 61 0.07 1.54 -5.79
CA HIS A 61 0.51 2.37 -6.92
C HIS A 61 1.98 2.08 -7.24
N SER A 62 2.23 1.45 -8.40
CA SER A 62 3.56 1.41 -9.00
C SER A 62 3.85 2.77 -9.63
N PRO A 63 5.07 3.34 -9.52
CA PRO A 63 5.32 4.73 -9.85
C PRO A 63 5.40 4.98 -11.36
N ALA A 64 4.25 5.26 -11.99
CA ALA A 64 4.15 5.74 -13.36
C ALA A 64 2.85 6.53 -13.59
N MET A 65 2.58 7.55 -12.76
CA MET A 65 1.61 8.61 -13.08
C MET A 65 2.34 9.95 -13.12
N SER A 66 2.73 10.36 -14.32
CA SER A 66 3.07 11.74 -14.65
C SER A 66 1.83 12.48 -15.18
N CYS A 67 1.81 13.79 -14.94
CA CYS A 67 0.91 14.81 -15.52
C CYS A 67 -0.47 15.08 -14.90
N SER A 68 -0.53 16.24 -14.22
CA SER A 68 -1.49 17.33 -14.46
C SER A 68 -3.00 17.04 -14.60
N THR A 69 -3.66 16.86 -13.46
CA THR A 69 -4.71 17.84 -13.09
C THR A 69 -4.78 18.00 -11.58
N ALA A 70 -4.80 19.24 -11.11
CA ALA A 70 -4.82 19.56 -9.69
C ALA A 70 -6.23 19.38 -9.10
N VAL A 71 -6.65 18.12 -8.91
CA VAL A 71 -7.68 17.78 -7.93
C VAL A 71 -6.97 17.60 -6.59
N THR A 72 -7.42 18.36 -5.59
CA THR A 72 -6.86 18.37 -4.22
C THR A 72 -6.84 16.97 -3.60
N LEU A 73 -5.65 16.37 -3.52
CA LEU A 73 -5.38 15.10 -2.83
C LEU A 73 -5.75 15.20 -1.35
N SER A 74 -7.01 14.87 -1.07
CA SER A 74 -7.64 14.91 0.26
C SER A 74 -8.18 13.54 0.69
N ASN A 75 -8.20 12.55 -0.22
CA ASN A 75 -8.78 11.24 0.03
C ASN A 75 -7.72 10.13 -0.09
N PHE A 76 -7.50 9.42 1.02
CA PHE A 76 -6.79 8.13 1.06
C PHE A 76 -7.62 6.97 0.43
N ASP A 77 -8.84 7.26 -0.05
CA ASP A 77 -9.83 6.29 -0.50
C ASP A 77 -9.45 5.57 -1.81
N ASP A 78 -8.72 6.22 -2.73
CA ASP A 78 -8.41 5.67 -4.07
C ASP A 78 -7.56 4.38 -4.05
N VAL A 79 -6.87 4.10 -2.94
CA VAL A 79 -5.98 2.93 -2.77
C VAL A 79 -6.77 1.62 -2.56
N TYR A 80 -8.04 1.72 -2.15
CA TYR A 80 -8.90 0.60 -1.78
C TYR A 80 -10.04 0.39 -2.78
N LEU A 81 -10.59 -0.83 -2.85
CA LEU A 81 -11.83 -1.04 -3.59
C LEU A 81 -13.03 -0.51 -2.80
N LYS A 82 -13.95 0.13 -3.50
CA LYS A 82 -15.15 0.77 -2.98
C LYS A 82 -16.34 0.22 -3.75
N HIS A 83 -17.11 -0.64 -3.10
CA HIS A 83 -18.22 -1.36 -3.72
C HIS A 83 -17.83 -2.11 -5.03
N PRO A 84 -16.86 -3.02 -5.00
CA PRO A 84 -16.59 -3.86 -6.16
C PRO A 84 -17.82 -4.70 -6.50
N SER A 85 -18.32 -4.60 -7.73
CA SER A 85 -19.61 -5.18 -8.14
C SER A 85 -19.46 -6.49 -8.92
N GLU A 86 -18.43 -6.63 -9.75
CA GLU A 86 -18.31 -7.76 -10.67
C GLU A 86 -16.85 -8.14 -10.94
N ILE A 87 -16.61 -9.42 -11.19
CA ILE A 87 -15.29 -10.00 -11.50
C ILE A 87 -15.40 -11.00 -12.65
N ARG A 88 -14.42 -10.98 -13.57
CA ARG A 88 -14.32 -11.89 -14.71
C ARG A 88 -12.85 -12.21 -15.02
N ILE A 89 -12.61 -13.28 -15.75
CA ILE A 89 -11.28 -13.68 -16.24
C ILE A 89 -11.31 -13.64 -17.77
N SER A 90 -10.34 -12.96 -18.39
CA SER A 90 -10.03 -13.09 -19.81
C SER A 90 -8.83 -14.02 -19.93
N TYR A 91 -9.06 -15.23 -20.45
CA TYR A 91 -8.02 -16.24 -20.58
C TYR A 91 -7.05 -15.93 -21.71
N HIS A 92 -7.50 -15.37 -22.84
CA HIS A 92 -6.60 -15.06 -23.96
C HIS A 92 -5.65 -13.89 -23.63
N HIS A 93 -6.07 -12.94 -22.79
CA HIS A 93 -5.20 -11.87 -22.25
C HIS A 93 -4.59 -12.18 -20.87
N SER A 94 -4.76 -13.40 -20.36
CA SER A 94 -4.24 -13.84 -19.05
C SER A 94 -4.49 -12.85 -17.89
N CYS A 95 -5.69 -12.29 -17.79
CA CYS A 95 -6.01 -11.27 -16.80
C CYS A 95 -7.32 -11.50 -16.03
N ILE A 96 -7.33 -11.06 -14.77
CA ILE A 96 -8.49 -10.91 -13.91
C ILE A 96 -8.94 -9.45 -14.01
N ILE A 97 -10.22 -9.23 -14.27
CA ILE A 97 -10.82 -7.91 -14.36
C ILE A 97 -11.78 -7.75 -13.18
N ILE A 98 -11.65 -6.66 -12.42
CA ILE A 98 -12.53 -6.31 -11.29
C ILE A 98 -13.20 -4.97 -11.59
N CYS A 99 -14.53 -4.91 -11.49
CA CYS A 99 -15.29 -3.68 -11.54
C CYS A 99 -15.40 -3.07 -10.14
N ASP A 100 -14.77 -1.92 -9.94
CA ASP A 100 -14.69 -1.19 -8.68
C ASP A 100 -15.67 -0.01 -8.71
N SER A 101 -16.97 -0.34 -8.68
CA SER A 101 -18.05 0.55 -9.13
C SER A 101 -18.17 1.86 -8.34
N GLY A 102 -17.85 1.85 -7.03
CA GLY A 102 -17.87 3.04 -6.17
C GLY A 102 -16.64 3.95 -6.29
N ASN A 103 -15.62 3.53 -7.05
CA ASN A 103 -14.53 4.36 -7.55
C ASN A 103 -14.61 4.55 -9.09
N HIS A 104 -15.72 4.15 -9.72
CA HIS A 104 -16.00 4.29 -11.15
C HIS A 104 -14.85 3.81 -12.06
N ARG A 105 -14.26 2.64 -11.77
CA ARG A 105 -13.12 2.10 -12.52
C ARG A 105 -13.17 0.58 -12.75
N LEU A 106 -12.47 0.13 -13.79
CA LEU A 106 -12.07 -1.26 -13.97
C LEU A 106 -10.60 -1.44 -13.62
N LEU A 107 -10.29 -2.50 -12.87
CA LEU A 107 -8.94 -2.86 -12.45
C LEU A 107 -8.54 -4.19 -13.09
N PHE A 108 -7.30 -4.26 -13.55
CA PHE A 108 -6.75 -5.40 -14.26
C PHE A 108 -5.59 -5.98 -13.45
N PHE A 109 -5.62 -7.29 -13.22
CA PHE A 109 -4.57 -8.04 -12.53
C PHE A 109 -4.12 -9.21 -13.40
N ASP A 110 -2.84 -9.57 -13.34
CA ASP A 110 -2.30 -10.73 -14.04
C ASP A 110 -2.86 -12.03 -13.44
N LEU A 111 -3.36 -12.94 -14.28
CA LEU A 111 -4.06 -14.15 -13.85
C LEU A 111 -3.13 -15.12 -13.10
N SER A 112 -1.84 -15.10 -13.40
CA SER A 112 -0.85 -16.02 -12.83
C SER A 112 -0.28 -15.49 -11.51
N SER A 113 0.30 -14.29 -11.53
CA SER A 113 0.98 -13.66 -10.39
C SER A 113 0.05 -12.87 -9.48
N LYS A 114 -1.21 -12.65 -9.88
CA LYS A 114 -2.23 -11.82 -9.21
C LYS A 114 -1.81 -10.35 -9.01
N LYS A 115 -0.72 -9.90 -9.64
CA LYS A 115 -0.22 -8.52 -9.55
C LYS A 115 -1.07 -7.57 -10.39
N PHE A 116 -1.20 -6.34 -9.92
CA PHE A 116 -1.85 -5.25 -10.66
C PHE A 116 -1.13 -4.99 -12.00
N ILE A 117 -1.91 -4.91 -13.08
CA ILE A 117 -1.47 -4.53 -14.43
C ILE A 117 -1.78 -3.04 -14.66
N THR A 118 -3.07 -2.68 -14.62
CA THR A 118 -3.53 -1.32 -14.96
C THR A 118 -4.93 -1.03 -14.42
N THR A 119 -5.33 0.24 -14.49
CA THR A 119 -6.66 0.75 -14.12
C THR A 119 -7.25 1.55 -15.27
N ILE A 120 -8.56 1.54 -15.41
CA ILE A 120 -9.28 2.33 -16.42
C ILE A 120 -10.46 3.01 -15.74
N SER A 121 -10.43 4.34 -15.70
CA SER A 121 -11.58 5.15 -15.25
C SER A 121 -12.73 4.96 -16.25
N MET A 122 -13.83 4.39 -15.78
CA MET A 122 -15.04 4.14 -16.56
C MET A 122 -16.17 3.78 -15.60
N GLU A 123 -17.28 4.54 -15.64
CA GLU A 123 -18.48 4.21 -14.86
C GLU A 123 -19.12 2.92 -15.42
N VAL A 124 -18.79 1.79 -14.79
CA VAL A 124 -19.33 0.45 -15.06
C VAL A 124 -20.05 -0.05 -13.82
N TYR A 125 -21.19 -0.68 -14.02
CA TYR A 125 -21.90 -1.42 -12.97
C TYR A 125 -21.80 -2.93 -13.19
N HIS A 126 -21.96 -3.34 -14.46
CA HIS A 126 -21.94 -4.74 -14.88
C HIS A 126 -21.13 -4.93 -16.16
N PHE A 127 -20.47 -6.07 -16.31
CA PHE A 127 -19.71 -6.41 -17.51
C PHE A 127 -19.56 -7.92 -17.76
N CYS A 128 -19.38 -8.29 -19.02
CA CYS A 128 -19.04 -9.65 -19.43
C CYS A 128 -17.98 -9.66 -20.55
N ILE A 129 -17.34 -10.81 -20.74
CA ILE A 129 -16.28 -11.00 -21.71
C ILE A 129 -16.77 -11.96 -22.80
N GLN A 130 -16.76 -11.52 -24.06
CA GLN A 130 -16.92 -12.41 -25.21
C GLN A 130 -15.55 -12.98 -25.58
N GLU A 131 -15.34 -14.27 -25.30
CA GLU A 131 -14.14 -14.99 -25.73
C GLU A 131 -14.00 -15.01 -27.26
N ASN A 132 -12.80 -14.71 -27.78
CA ASN A 132 -12.41 -14.84 -29.18
C ASN A 132 -13.44 -14.26 -30.18
N TYR A 133 -13.78 -12.98 -30.04
CA TYR A 133 -14.89 -12.34 -30.76
C TYR A 133 -14.65 -12.14 -32.27
N ASP A 134 -13.38 -12.14 -32.68
CA ASP A 134 -12.91 -11.85 -34.03
C ASP A 134 -12.24 -13.06 -34.72
N HIS A 135 -12.19 -14.21 -34.05
CA HIS A 135 -11.48 -15.43 -34.45
C HIS A 135 -9.94 -15.34 -34.45
N LEU A 136 -9.34 -14.26 -33.93
CA LEU A 136 -7.89 -14.07 -33.81
C LEU A 136 -7.38 -14.24 -32.36
N ASN A 137 -8.21 -14.77 -31.47
CA ASN A 137 -8.02 -14.87 -30.02
C ASN A 137 -8.08 -13.53 -29.26
N HIS A 138 -8.66 -12.48 -29.85
CA HIS A 138 -9.01 -11.29 -29.07
C HIS A 138 -10.35 -11.50 -28.37
N ASP A 139 -10.39 -11.21 -27.08
CA ASP A 139 -11.63 -11.12 -26.31
C ASP A 139 -12.23 -9.70 -26.42
N ALA A 140 -13.57 -9.61 -26.41
CA ALA A 140 -14.27 -8.34 -26.34
C ALA A 140 -14.85 -8.12 -24.94
N LEU A 141 -14.72 -6.89 -24.44
CA LEU A 141 -15.30 -6.44 -23.18
C LEU A 141 -16.65 -5.78 -23.46
N LEU A 142 -17.74 -6.33 -22.92
CA LEU A 142 -19.06 -5.70 -22.95
C LEU A 142 -19.34 -5.10 -21.57
N VAL A 143 -19.56 -3.78 -21.50
CA VAL A 143 -19.87 -3.07 -20.25
C VAL A 143 -21.24 -2.42 -20.30
N ILE A 144 -21.92 -2.40 -19.17
CA ILE A 144 -23.10 -1.57 -18.90
C ILE A 144 -22.60 -0.30 -18.25
N SER A 145 -22.59 0.79 -19.03
CA SER A 145 -22.15 2.11 -18.57
C SER A 145 -23.32 3.09 -18.49
N SER A 146 -23.33 3.89 -17.43
CA SER A 146 -24.13 5.12 -17.30
C SER A 146 -23.17 6.31 -17.39
N LYS A 147 -23.66 7.46 -17.87
CA LYS A 147 -22.91 8.74 -17.78
C LYS A 147 -23.60 9.79 -16.91
N MET A 148 -24.89 9.60 -16.55
CA MET A 148 -25.70 10.56 -15.76
C MET A 148 -26.92 9.89 -15.08
N PHE A 149 -26.73 8.74 -14.43
CA PHE A 149 -27.72 8.08 -13.53
C PHE A 149 -29.13 7.73 -14.06
N GLN A 150 -29.45 7.96 -15.34
CA GLN A 150 -30.80 7.75 -15.88
C GLN A 150 -30.86 6.96 -17.19
N SER A 151 -29.72 6.68 -17.83
CA SER A 151 -29.66 5.85 -19.03
C SER A 151 -28.38 5.00 -19.04
N HIS A 152 -28.57 3.69 -19.00
CA HIS A 152 -27.50 2.72 -19.19
C HIS A 152 -27.43 2.30 -20.65
N CYS A 153 -26.24 2.13 -21.20
CA CYS A 153 -26.06 1.52 -22.51
C CYS A 153 -25.06 0.37 -22.42
N CYS A 154 -25.26 -0.65 -23.25
CA CYS A 154 -24.29 -1.70 -23.45
C CYS A 154 -23.29 -1.24 -24.52
N LEU A 155 -22.02 -1.20 -24.13
CA LEU A 155 -20.89 -0.81 -24.98
C LEU A 155 -19.99 -2.04 -25.16
N LYS A 156 -19.66 -2.38 -26.41
CA LYS A 156 -18.70 -3.44 -26.71
C LYS A 156 -17.37 -2.82 -27.12
N TYR A 157 -16.30 -3.28 -26.51
CA TYR A 157 -14.92 -2.89 -26.80
C TYR A 157 -14.06 -4.10 -27.14
N ASP A 158 -12.97 -3.86 -27.86
CA ASP A 158 -11.85 -4.80 -27.93
C ASP A 158 -11.02 -4.70 -26.65
N LEU A 159 -10.83 -5.81 -25.94
CA LEU A 159 -10.23 -5.82 -24.60
C LEU A 159 -8.73 -5.48 -24.64
N LEU A 160 -8.00 -5.94 -25.65
CA LEU A 160 -6.57 -5.64 -25.82
C LEU A 160 -6.36 -4.14 -26.06
N ASN A 161 -7.18 -3.53 -26.92
CA ASN A 161 -7.16 -2.10 -27.18
C ASN A 161 -7.51 -1.29 -25.93
N VAL A 162 -8.47 -1.73 -25.13
CA VAL A 162 -8.83 -1.10 -23.85
C VAL A 162 -7.64 -1.13 -22.87
N MET A 163 -7.01 -2.29 -22.68
CA MET A 163 -5.81 -2.42 -21.82
C MET A 163 -4.64 -1.55 -22.30
N ASN A 164 -4.31 -1.61 -23.60
CA ASN A 164 -3.16 -0.91 -24.19
C ASN A 164 -3.25 0.63 -24.16
N HIS A 165 -4.45 1.20 -23.94
CA HIS A 165 -4.64 2.65 -23.94
C HIS A 165 -4.86 3.25 -22.55
N SER A 166 -4.89 2.42 -21.49
CA SER A 166 -5.08 2.86 -20.09
C SER A 166 -4.17 4.03 -19.66
N HIS A 167 -2.93 4.09 -20.15
CA HIS A 167 -1.95 5.14 -19.80
C HIS A 167 -2.09 6.48 -20.56
N ARG A 168 -3.07 6.64 -21.46
CA ARG A 168 -3.22 7.86 -22.30
C ARG A 168 -4.64 8.44 -22.29
N MET A 169 -5.48 8.02 -21.36
CA MET A 169 -6.94 8.23 -21.38
C MET A 169 -7.41 9.23 -20.32
N ASP A 170 -6.92 10.47 -20.37
CA ASP A 170 -7.38 11.56 -19.47
C ASP A 170 -8.79 12.10 -19.80
N THR A 171 -9.49 11.54 -20.78
CA THR A 171 -10.88 11.89 -21.08
C THR A 171 -11.72 10.70 -21.54
N ASP A 172 -12.94 10.57 -20.99
CA ASP A 172 -13.97 9.59 -21.43
C ASP A 172 -14.24 9.62 -22.94
N ILE A 173 -13.96 10.77 -23.58
CA ILE A 173 -14.16 11.05 -25.00
C ILE A 173 -13.26 10.15 -25.88
N ALA A 174 -12.07 9.78 -25.40
CA ALA A 174 -11.13 8.97 -26.16
C ALA A 174 -11.47 7.47 -26.15
N ILE A 175 -12.10 6.97 -25.08
CA ILE A 175 -12.61 5.60 -24.99
C ILE A 175 -13.85 5.42 -25.89
N ASP A 176 -14.80 6.37 -25.86
CA ASP A 176 -16.03 6.33 -26.67
C ASP A 176 -15.76 6.18 -28.19
N LYS A 177 -14.62 6.68 -28.69
CA LYS A 177 -14.22 6.56 -30.10
C LYS A 177 -13.76 5.15 -30.52
N LYS A 178 -13.56 4.22 -29.57
CA LYS A 178 -13.10 2.84 -29.81
C LYS A 178 -14.16 1.77 -29.52
N VAL A 179 -15.41 2.20 -29.34
CA VAL A 179 -16.57 1.32 -29.19
C VAL A 179 -16.81 0.56 -30.50
N ILE A 180 -16.83 -0.77 -30.45
CA ILE A 180 -17.19 -1.66 -31.57
C ILE A 180 -18.67 -1.46 -31.94
N TRP A 181 -19.54 -1.47 -30.93
CA TRP A 181 -20.93 -1.04 -31.05
C TRP A 181 -21.49 -0.56 -29.72
N LYS A 182 -22.51 0.30 -29.81
CA LYS A 182 -23.29 0.85 -28.69
C LYS A 182 -24.77 0.50 -28.88
N SER A 183 -25.39 -0.07 -27.86
CA SER A 183 -26.83 -0.34 -27.86
C SER A 183 -27.67 0.93 -27.69
N GLN A 184 -28.99 0.79 -27.82
CA GLN A 184 -29.93 1.75 -27.26
C GLN A 184 -29.79 1.85 -25.72
N ALA A 185 -30.44 2.85 -25.12
CA ALA A 185 -30.48 3.03 -23.67
C ALA A 185 -31.50 2.12 -22.96
N PHE A 186 -31.22 1.84 -21.68
CA PHE A 186 -32.00 1.01 -20.74
C PHE A 186 -32.05 1.70 -19.36
N GLN A 187 -32.98 1.30 -18.49
CA GLN A 187 -33.20 1.89 -17.16
C GLN A 187 -33.03 0.87 -16.02
N ASN A 188 -32.13 1.13 -15.06
CA ASN A 188 -31.88 0.25 -13.92
C ASN A 188 -31.55 -1.20 -14.34
N VAL A 189 -30.46 -1.34 -15.09
CA VAL A 189 -29.91 -2.65 -15.47
C VAL A 189 -29.27 -3.33 -14.26
N THR A 190 -29.59 -4.61 -14.04
CA THR A 190 -29.14 -5.40 -12.88
C THR A 190 -28.15 -6.53 -13.21
N GLY A 191 -27.77 -6.67 -14.48
CA GLY A 191 -26.81 -7.70 -14.91
C GLY A 191 -26.80 -7.91 -16.41
N ILE A 192 -25.67 -8.42 -16.90
CA ILE A 192 -25.39 -8.71 -18.31
C ILE A 192 -24.85 -10.15 -18.46
N SER A 193 -25.24 -10.84 -19.53
CA SER A 193 -24.67 -12.14 -19.92
C SER A 193 -24.70 -12.30 -21.44
N ILE A 194 -24.01 -13.31 -21.98
CA ILE A 194 -23.92 -13.55 -23.44
C ILE A 194 -24.07 -15.02 -23.81
N SER A 195 -24.52 -15.25 -25.04
CA SER A 195 -24.46 -16.52 -25.76
C SER A 195 -23.60 -16.36 -27.04
N LYS A 196 -23.55 -17.37 -27.91
CA LYS A 196 -22.84 -17.30 -29.20
C LYS A 196 -23.36 -16.20 -30.15
N LYS A 197 -24.63 -15.77 -30.00
CA LYS A 197 -25.30 -14.85 -30.94
C LYS A 197 -25.95 -13.62 -30.26
N HIS A 198 -26.16 -13.66 -28.95
CA HIS A 198 -26.97 -12.66 -28.25
C HIS A 198 -26.34 -12.19 -26.94
N VAL A 199 -26.65 -10.94 -26.56
CA VAL A 199 -26.46 -10.38 -25.22
C VAL A 199 -27.81 -10.40 -24.50
N PHE A 200 -27.82 -10.78 -23.23
CA PHE A 200 -28.97 -10.73 -22.35
C PHE A 200 -28.70 -9.69 -21.27
N ILE A 201 -29.64 -8.76 -21.10
CA ILE A 201 -29.56 -7.68 -20.12
C ILE A 201 -30.82 -7.75 -19.25
N SER A 202 -30.65 -7.83 -17.94
CA SER A 202 -31.77 -7.82 -16.98
C SER A 202 -32.10 -6.38 -16.58
N GLU A 203 -33.39 -6.03 -16.61
CA GLU A 203 -33.89 -4.68 -16.32
C GLU A 203 -34.92 -4.71 -15.18
N PHE A 204 -34.60 -4.05 -14.06
CA PHE A 204 -35.37 -4.19 -12.81
C PHE A 204 -36.77 -3.57 -12.87
N LEU A 205 -36.87 -2.33 -13.38
CA LEU A 205 -38.15 -1.59 -13.37
C LEU A 205 -39.19 -2.19 -14.32
N SER A 206 -38.77 -2.62 -15.51
CA SER A 206 -39.66 -3.26 -16.50
C SER A 206 -39.92 -4.74 -16.21
N LYS A 207 -39.16 -5.34 -15.28
CA LYS A 207 -39.11 -6.79 -15.00
C LYS A 207 -38.90 -7.59 -16.28
N SER A 208 -37.94 -7.17 -17.11
CA SER A 208 -37.71 -7.78 -18.42
C SER A 208 -36.27 -8.20 -18.65
N ILE A 209 -36.12 -9.16 -19.56
CA ILE A 209 -34.84 -9.56 -20.14
C ILE A 209 -34.81 -9.02 -21.57
N ILE A 210 -33.89 -8.10 -21.79
CA ILE A 210 -33.64 -7.45 -23.06
C ILE A 210 -32.62 -8.30 -23.81
N ILE A 211 -32.95 -8.69 -25.04
CA ILE A 211 -32.11 -9.56 -25.87
C ILE A 211 -31.56 -8.72 -27.02
N LEU A 212 -30.24 -8.52 -27.04
CA LEU A 212 -29.53 -7.83 -28.11
C LEU A 212 -28.81 -8.83 -29.02
N ASP A 213 -28.62 -8.43 -30.27
CA ASP A 213 -27.74 -9.07 -31.23
C ASP A 213 -26.25 -8.81 -30.88
N LEU A 214 -25.44 -9.87 -30.72
CA LEU A 214 -24.06 -9.75 -30.19
C LEU A 214 -23.05 -9.09 -31.17
N SER A 215 -23.32 -9.13 -32.46
CA SER A 215 -22.45 -8.52 -33.48
C SER A 215 -22.80 -7.05 -33.75
N SER A 216 -24.06 -6.64 -33.54
CA SER A 216 -24.53 -5.28 -33.85
C SER A 216 -25.08 -4.45 -32.69
N GLY A 217 -25.31 -5.04 -31.51
CA GLY A 217 -25.91 -4.37 -30.35
C GLY A 217 -27.40 -4.01 -30.49
N ARG A 218 -28.05 -4.43 -31.59
CA ARG A 218 -29.44 -4.10 -31.89
C ARG A 218 -30.41 -4.95 -31.07
N LEU A 219 -31.51 -4.35 -30.62
CA LEU A 219 -32.59 -5.05 -29.94
C LEU A 219 -33.20 -6.13 -30.85
N ARG A 220 -33.35 -7.35 -30.33
CA ARG A 220 -34.01 -8.49 -30.98
C ARG A 220 -35.36 -8.81 -30.34
N ALA A 221 -35.41 -8.85 -29.00
CA ALA A 221 -36.60 -9.19 -28.24
C ALA A 221 -36.54 -8.58 -26.83
N MET A 222 -37.68 -8.56 -26.14
CA MET A 222 -37.82 -8.18 -24.73
C MET A 222 -38.84 -9.13 -24.10
N GLU A 223 -38.38 -9.99 -23.20
CA GLU A 223 -39.21 -11.00 -22.53
C GLU A 223 -39.52 -10.55 -21.10
N LYS A 224 -40.79 -10.67 -20.67
CA LYS A 224 -41.18 -10.30 -19.29
C LYS A 224 -40.98 -11.48 -18.34
N SER A 225 -40.27 -11.25 -17.24
CA SER A 225 -40.16 -12.20 -16.13
C SER A 225 -41.10 -11.81 -14.99
N SER A 226 -41.60 -12.81 -14.27
CA SER A 226 -42.65 -12.63 -13.25
C SER A 226 -42.11 -12.61 -11.81
N GLU A 227 -40.97 -13.24 -11.54
CA GLU A 227 -40.53 -13.65 -10.20
C GLU A 227 -39.00 -13.67 -10.04
N CYS A 228 -38.51 -13.62 -8.80
CA CYS A 228 -37.08 -13.79 -8.47
C CYS A 228 -36.67 -15.28 -8.53
N ARG A 229 -36.52 -15.82 -9.73
CA ARG A 229 -36.10 -17.20 -10.01
C ARG A 229 -35.02 -17.25 -11.09
N VAL A 230 -34.27 -18.35 -11.19
CA VAL A 230 -33.39 -18.56 -12.35
C VAL A 230 -34.22 -19.15 -13.47
N GLU A 231 -34.25 -18.47 -14.61
CA GLU A 231 -34.96 -18.90 -15.81
C GLU A 231 -33.97 -19.34 -16.88
N ILE A 232 -34.11 -20.58 -17.34
CA ILE A 232 -33.42 -21.10 -18.51
C ILE A 232 -34.30 -20.79 -19.72
N PHE A 233 -33.82 -19.87 -20.55
CA PHE A 233 -34.43 -19.61 -21.86
C PHE A 233 -33.78 -20.51 -22.92
N SER A 234 -34.60 -21.04 -23.82
CA SER A 234 -34.11 -21.62 -25.07
C SER A 234 -34.75 -20.92 -26.27
N THR A 235 -34.12 -21.06 -27.42
CA THR A 235 -34.64 -20.57 -28.69
C THR A 235 -34.57 -21.68 -29.72
N ASN A 236 -35.63 -21.79 -30.53
CA ASN A 236 -35.54 -22.51 -31.79
C ASN A 236 -34.98 -21.52 -32.81
N ASP A 237 -33.78 -21.80 -33.33
CA ASP A 237 -33.00 -20.92 -34.22
C ASP A 237 -33.79 -20.37 -35.44
N SER A 238 -34.90 -21.02 -35.82
CA SER A 238 -35.78 -20.61 -36.93
C SER A 238 -36.59 -19.33 -36.68
N ASN A 239 -37.00 -19.04 -35.44
CA ASN A 239 -37.93 -17.93 -35.14
C ASN A 239 -37.37 -16.86 -34.20
N ALA A 240 -36.18 -17.06 -33.61
CA ALA A 240 -35.54 -16.18 -32.62
C ALA A 240 -36.38 -15.81 -31.37
N LEU A 241 -37.60 -16.34 -31.23
CA LEU A 241 -38.43 -16.24 -30.04
C LEU A 241 -37.78 -17.08 -28.93
N TRP A 242 -37.23 -16.39 -27.93
CA TRP A 242 -36.72 -17.01 -26.72
C TRP A 242 -37.90 -17.31 -25.80
N LYS A 243 -38.03 -18.55 -25.34
CA LYS A 243 -39.03 -18.93 -24.34
C LYS A 243 -38.34 -19.41 -23.09
N SER A 244 -38.83 -18.98 -21.94
CA SER A 244 -38.51 -19.64 -20.67
C SER A 244 -38.97 -21.09 -20.80
N VAL A 245 -38.03 -22.02 -20.88
CA VAL A 245 -38.33 -23.46 -21.02
C VAL A 245 -38.31 -24.16 -19.68
N LYS A 246 -37.57 -23.61 -18.72
CA LYS A 246 -37.44 -24.11 -17.36
C LYS A 246 -37.15 -22.94 -16.41
N SER A 247 -37.59 -23.07 -15.16
CA SER A 247 -37.22 -22.15 -14.09
C SER A 247 -37.01 -22.90 -12.79
N PHE A 248 -35.97 -22.54 -12.03
CA PHE A 248 -35.64 -23.17 -10.75
C PHE A 248 -35.20 -22.12 -9.73
N GLY A 249 -35.08 -22.53 -8.46
CA GLY A 249 -34.72 -21.62 -7.37
C GLY A 249 -35.84 -20.69 -6.88
N ALA A 250 -37.06 -20.82 -7.42
CA ALA A 250 -38.24 -20.10 -6.91
C ALA A 250 -38.49 -20.51 -5.44
N ASN A 251 -38.54 -19.52 -4.54
CA ASN A 251 -38.58 -19.68 -3.07
C ASN A 251 -37.33 -20.31 -2.41
N GLU A 252 -36.34 -20.81 -3.18
CA GLU A 252 -35.07 -21.31 -2.65
C GLU A 252 -33.94 -20.26 -2.68
N LEU A 253 -34.05 -19.27 -3.56
CA LEU A 253 -33.21 -18.08 -3.64
C LEU A 253 -33.90 -16.92 -2.90
N ASN A 254 -33.15 -16.13 -2.13
CA ASN A 254 -33.70 -14.96 -1.41
C ASN A 254 -33.31 -13.66 -2.11
N SER A 255 -32.01 -13.45 -2.35
CA SER A 255 -31.48 -12.31 -3.09
C SER A 255 -30.22 -12.75 -3.85
N PRO A 256 -30.39 -13.43 -5.00
CA PRO A 256 -29.27 -13.83 -5.85
C PRO A 256 -28.61 -12.56 -6.44
N LYS A 257 -27.30 -12.44 -6.29
CA LYS A 257 -26.53 -11.24 -6.70
C LYS A 257 -25.51 -11.52 -7.79
N GLY A 258 -24.94 -12.71 -7.81
CA GLY A 258 -23.98 -13.16 -8.79
C GLY A 258 -24.25 -14.61 -9.21
N ILE A 259 -23.91 -14.91 -10.46
CA ILE A 259 -24.01 -16.25 -11.05
C ILE A 259 -22.72 -16.59 -11.79
N CYS A 260 -22.26 -17.82 -11.64
CA CYS A 260 -21.11 -18.37 -12.34
C CYS A 260 -21.42 -19.81 -12.79
N LEU A 261 -20.82 -20.24 -13.89
CA LEU A 261 -21.03 -21.56 -14.48
C LEU A 261 -19.71 -22.33 -14.47
N ASP A 262 -19.69 -23.51 -13.84
CA ASP A 262 -18.67 -24.52 -14.05
C ASP A 262 -19.01 -25.28 -15.34
N LYS A 263 -18.46 -24.85 -16.49
CA LYS A 263 -18.71 -25.51 -17.78
C LYS A 263 -18.21 -26.95 -17.79
N SER A 264 -17.25 -27.32 -16.92
CA SER A 264 -16.64 -28.66 -16.88
C SER A 264 -17.58 -29.71 -16.28
N ARG A 265 -18.45 -29.31 -15.34
CA ARG A 265 -19.38 -30.19 -14.62
C ARG A 265 -20.86 -29.86 -14.81
N GLY A 266 -21.18 -28.72 -15.43
CA GLY A 266 -22.55 -28.23 -15.57
C GLY A 266 -23.12 -27.66 -14.28
N HIS A 267 -22.28 -27.25 -13.33
CA HIS A 267 -22.76 -26.63 -12.09
C HIS A 267 -23.04 -25.14 -12.29
N ILE A 268 -24.16 -24.67 -11.76
CA ILE A 268 -24.53 -23.26 -11.69
C ILE A 268 -24.30 -22.82 -10.23
N LEU A 269 -23.28 -21.99 -10.02
CA LEU A 269 -22.94 -21.44 -8.71
C LEU A 269 -23.58 -20.06 -8.58
N ILE A 270 -24.40 -19.87 -7.56
CA ILE A 270 -25.17 -18.64 -7.31
C ILE A 270 -24.78 -18.06 -5.96
N THR A 271 -24.37 -16.80 -5.92
CA THR A 271 -24.22 -16.07 -4.66
C THR A 271 -25.59 -15.57 -4.22
N ASP A 272 -26.15 -16.20 -3.19
CA ASP A 272 -27.45 -15.87 -2.64
C ASP A 272 -27.29 -15.17 -1.29
N SER A 273 -27.80 -13.94 -1.22
CA SER A 273 -27.71 -13.08 -0.05
C SER A 273 -28.96 -13.27 0.80
N VAL A 274 -28.90 -14.16 1.79
CA VAL A 274 -30.03 -14.46 2.67
C VAL A 274 -30.30 -13.31 3.66
N SER A 275 -29.25 -12.60 4.05
CA SER A 275 -29.33 -11.29 4.72
C SER A 275 -28.02 -10.52 4.58
N SER A 276 -27.94 -9.31 5.14
CA SER A 276 -26.68 -8.52 5.21
C SER A 276 -25.55 -9.23 5.98
N GLN A 277 -25.89 -10.25 6.78
CA GLN A 277 -24.95 -10.99 7.62
C GLN A 277 -24.68 -12.42 7.13
N PHE A 278 -25.59 -13.00 6.34
CA PHE A 278 -25.51 -14.38 5.87
C PHE A 278 -25.62 -14.44 4.35
N ASN A 279 -24.48 -14.59 3.69
CA ASN A 279 -24.43 -15.05 2.31
C ASN A 279 -24.24 -16.56 2.28
N ARG A 280 -24.65 -17.16 1.17
CA ARG A 280 -24.32 -18.54 0.81
C ARG A 280 -23.99 -18.63 -0.67
N ILE A 281 -23.14 -19.58 -1.01
CA ILE A 281 -22.95 -20.01 -2.40
C ILE A 281 -23.83 -21.26 -2.58
N GLN A 282 -24.91 -21.11 -3.33
CA GLN A 282 -25.77 -22.25 -3.71
C GLN A 282 -25.25 -22.84 -5.02
N ILE A 283 -25.06 -24.15 -5.06
CA ILE A 283 -24.64 -24.87 -6.26
C ILE A 283 -25.81 -25.71 -6.76
N PHE A 284 -26.22 -25.45 -7.99
CA PHE A 284 -27.26 -26.18 -8.69
C PHE A 284 -26.65 -27.06 -9.79
N ARG A 285 -27.27 -28.19 -10.07
CA ARG A 285 -26.99 -29.09 -11.19
C ARG A 285 -28.30 -29.73 -11.60
N ASP A 286 -28.56 -29.79 -12.90
CA ASP A 286 -29.77 -30.44 -13.45
C ASP A 286 -31.06 -29.99 -12.72
N GLU A 287 -31.20 -28.67 -12.54
CA GLU A 287 -32.28 -27.95 -11.83
C GLU A 287 -32.38 -28.16 -10.31
N GLN A 288 -31.65 -29.10 -9.71
CA GLN A 288 -31.65 -29.35 -8.27
C GLN A 288 -30.52 -28.63 -7.55
N ARG A 289 -30.77 -28.15 -6.32
CA ARG A 289 -29.73 -27.65 -5.42
C ARG A 289 -28.89 -28.82 -4.92
N VAL A 290 -27.68 -28.97 -5.44
CA VAL A 290 -26.72 -30.01 -5.02
C VAL A 290 -26.09 -29.67 -3.68
N LYS A 291 -25.86 -28.38 -3.40
CA LYS A 291 -25.20 -27.97 -2.16
C LYS A 291 -25.45 -26.51 -1.82
N SER A 292 -25.52 -26.20 -0.53
CA SER A 292 -25.43 -24.84 -0.01
C SER A 292 -24.17 -24.68 0.84
N TYR A 293 -23.34 -23.68 0.53
CA TYR A 293 -22.18 -23.32 1.34
C TYR A 293 -22.47 -22.03 2.08
N PHE A 294 -22.79 -22.13 3.37
CA PHE A 294 -22.90 -20.96 4.24
C PHE A 294 -21.53 -20.36 4.51
N THR A 295 -21.28 -19.22 3.88
CA THR A 295 -20.00 -18.54 3.96
C THR A 295 -20.01 -17.58 5.14
N ASN A 296 -19.89 -18.13 6.36
CA ASN A 296 -19.78 -17.35 7.61
C ASN A 296 -18.65 -16.29 7.59
N ARG A 297 -17.72 -16.41 6.64
CA ARG A 297 -16.60 -15.51 6.37
C ARG A 297 -16.87 -14.46 5.29
N LEU A 298 -17.92 -14.52 4.49
CA LEU A 298 -18.15 -13.64 3.35
C LEU A 298 -19.42 -12.80 3.51
N LYS A 299 -19.32 -11.46 3.41
CA LYS A 299 -20.48 -10.54 3.36
C LYS A 299 -20.52 -9.75 2.05
N CYS A 300 -21.74 -9.53 1.55
CA CYS A 300 -22.03 -8.92 0.24
C CYS A 300 -21.23 -9.47 -0.96
N ASN A 301 -21.56 -10.67 -1.45
CA ASN A 301 -20.97 -11.26 -2.65
C ASN A 301 -21.64 -10.68 -3.90
N ALA A 302 -21.12 -9.57 -4.42
CA ALA A 302 -21.69 -8.92 -5.60
C ALA A 302 -21.32 -9.66 -6.90
N GLY A 303 -20.08 -10.16 -7.00
CA GLY A 303 -19.58 -10.86 -8.18
C GLY A 303 -18.68 -12.04 -7.82
N MET A 304 -18.75 -13.09 -8.63
CA MET A 304 -18.00 -14.33 -8.46
C MET A 304 -17.59 -14.87 -9.84
N CYS A 305 -16.39 -15.44 -9.93
CA CYS A 305 -15.84 -16.02 -11.15
C CYS A 305 -15.03 -17.29 -10.84
N LEU A 306 -15.23 -18.34 -11.62
CA LEU A 306 -14.46 -19.59 -11.53
C LEU A 306 -13.31 -19.56 -12.54
N ASN A 307 -12.09 -19.79 -12.07
CA ASN A 307 -10.94 -20.09 -12.91
C ASN A 307 -11.02 -21.57 -13.33
N GLU A 308 -11.54 -21.83 -14.52
CA GLU A 308 -11.81 -23.17 -15.07
C GLU A 308 -10.53 -23.99 -15.31
N PHE A 309 -9.35 -23.36 -15.31
CA PHE A 309 -8.05 -24.03 -15.43
C PHE A 309 -7.46 -24.50 -14.11
N THR A 310 -7.72 -23.81 -13.00
CA THR A 310 -7.13 -24.12 -11.69
C THR A 310 -8.15 -24.70 -10.71
N GLY A 311 -9.45 -24.53 -10.98
CA GLY A 311 -10.52 -24.80 -10.02
C GLY A 311 -10.65 -23.73 -8.93
N GLU A 312 -9.89 -22.64 -9.01
CA GLU A 312 -9.98 -21.52 -8.06
C GLU A 312 -11.31 -20.78 -8.24
N LEU A 313 -12.11 -20.71 -7.18
CA LEU A 313 -13.22 -19.76 -7.13
C LEU A 313 -12.69 -18.41 -6.62
N ILE A 314 -12.92 -17.35 -7.40
CA ILE A 314 -12.60 -15.97 -7.04
C ILE A 314 -13.91 -15.25 -6.72
N ASP A 315 -14.00 -14.67 -5.53
CA ASP A 315 -15.22 -14.08 -4.99
C ASP A 315 -14.98 -12.66 -4.46
N LEU A 316 -15.86 -11.73 -4.83
CA LEU A 316 -15.89 -10.36 -4.33
C LEU A 316 -16.80 -10.29 -3.10
N GLY A 317 -16.33 -10.79 -1.97
CA GLY A 317 -17.06 -10.73 -0.70
C GLY A 317 -16.16 -10.32 0.46
N LYS A 318 -16.68 -9.43 1.30
CA LYS A 318 -16.00 -8.91 2.49
C LYS A 318 -15.64 -10.05 3.43
N VAL A 319 -14.38 -10.16 3.83
CA VAL A 319 -13.96 -11.21 4.76
C VAL A 319 -14.37 -10.82 6.18
N LYS A 320 -14.83 -11.77 7.00
CA LYS A 320 -14.70 -11.63 8.45
C LYS A 320 -13.21 -11.74 8.81
N CYS A 321 -12.46 -10.65 8.63
CA CYS A 321 -11.40 -10.36 9.60
C CYS A 321 -12.07 -10.36 10.98
N HIS A 322 -11.53 -11.13 11.91
CA HIS A 322 -11.93 -11.00 13.31
C HIS A 322 -11.67 -9.55 13.72
N LYS A 323 -12.63 -8.91 14.43
CA LYS A 323 -12.50 -7.53 14.92
C LYS A 323 -11.12 -7.27 15.56
N SER A 324 -10.67 -8.27 16.33
CA SER A 324 -9.40 -8.29 17.02
C SER A 324 -8.20 -7.82 16.20
N GLU A 325 -8.05 -8.16 14.91
CA GLU A 325 -6.83 -7.79 14.19
C GLU A 325 -6.70 -6.30 13.87
N ARG A 326 -7.81 -5.58 13.61
CA ARG A 326 -7.74 -4.11 13.48
C ARG A 326 -7.61 -3.44 14.84
N ASP A 327 -8.26 -3.97 15.86
CA ASP A 327 -8.18 -3.47 17.24
C ASP A 327 -6.72 -3.57 17.75
N PHE A 328 -6.03 -4.70 17.51
CA PHE A 328 -4.63 -4.91 17.87
C PHE A 328 -3.66 -3.86 17.28
N TYR A 329 -3.87 -3.37 16.06
CA TYR A 329 -3.04 -2.30 15.50
C TYR A 329 -3.35 -0.91 16.07
N ALA A 330 -4.54 -0.69 16.64
CA ALA A 330 -4.85 0.52 17.37
C ALA A 330 -4.05 0.58 18.70
N LEU A 331 -3.85 -0.56 19.37
CA LEU A 331 -3.14 -0.65 20.65
C LEU A 331 -1.67 -0.17 20.61
N ILE A 332 -1.00 -0.16 19.45
CA ILE A 332 0.32 0.47 19.31
C ILE A 332 0.10 1.93 18.87
N PRO A 333 0.12 2.94 19.76
CA PRO A 333 -0.12 4.33 19.37
C PRO A 333 0.86 4.81 18.30
N LYS A 334 0.39 5.71 17.43
CA LYS A 334 1.25 6.37 16.43
C LYS A 334 2.37 7.12 17.18
N TYR A 335 3.62 6.93 16.77
CA TYR A 335 4.72 7.68 17.35
C TYR A 335 4.58 9.19 17.01
N PRO A 336 4.69 10.11 17.98
CA PRO A 336 4.59 11.54 17.72
C PRO A 336 5.66 12.01 16.73
N SER A 337 5.24 12.78 15.72
CA SER A 337 6.14 13.34 14.73
C SER A 337 6.99 14.48 15.31
N ALA A 338 8.28 14.25 15.49
CA ALA A 338 9.23 15.31 15.86
C ALA A 338 9.25 16.40 14.78
N GLN A 339 8.97 17.64 15.18
CA GLN A 339 8.99 18.79 14.27
C GLN A 339 10.43 19.14 13.86
N GLU A 340 10.63 19.50 12.60
CA GLU A 340 11.94 19.93 12.11
C GLU A 340 12.19 21.41 12.40
N LYS A 341 13.23 21.73 13.16
CA LYS A 341 13.71 23.10 13.31
C LYS A 341 14.80 23.38 12.27
N SER A 342 14.42 24.08 11.20
CA SER A 342 15.39 24.62 10.24
C SER A 342 16.28 25.67 10.92
N SER A 343 17.49 25.87 10.40
CA SER A 343 18.57 26.64 11.06
C SER A 343 18.36 28.17 11.10
N GLY A 344 17.13 28.66 10.95
CA GLY A 344 16.72 30.07 11.09
C GLY A 344 16.09 30.37 12.46
N ALA A 345 16.63 29.80 13.53
CA ALA A 345 15.96 29.71 14.83
C ALA A 345 16.31 30.85 15.83
N GLY A 346 16.26 32.11 15.38
CA GLY A 346 16.18 33.27 16.29
C GLY A 346 14.74 33.64 16.63
N HIS A 347 13.81 33.54 15.67
CA HIS A 347 12.42 33.96 15.83
C HIS A 347 11.43 32.81 16.07
N ALA A 348 11.71 31.59 15.58
CA ALA A 348 10.79 30.44 15.68
C ALA A 348 10.62 29.86 17.11
N ILE A 349 11.47 30.27 18.06
CA ILE A 349 11.28 29.94 19.49
C ILE A 349 10.06 30.69 20.05
N LYS A 350 9.79 31.93 19.58
CA LYS A 350 8.63 32.73 20.05
C LYS A 350 7.27 32.17 19.60
N SER A 351 7.21 31.41 18.50
CA SER A 351 5.95 30.85 17.98
C SER A 351 5.64 29.43 18.49
N SER A 352 6.64 28.67 18.94
CA SER A 352 6.44 27.32 19.48
C SER A 352 6.32 27.35 21.01
N LYS A 353 5.16 27.84 21.51
CA LYS A 353 4.77 28.00 22.94
C LYS A 353 5.01 26.79 23.88
N ARG A 354 5.47 25.64 23.37
CA ARG A 354 5.66 24.38 24.11
C ARG A 354 7.10 24.14 24.58
N TRP A 355 8.10 24.89 24.08
CA TRP A 355 9.48 24.78 24.55
C TRP A 355 9.77 25.86 25.58
N ILE A 356 10.04 25.42 26.82
CA ILE A 356 10.38 26.30 27.94
C ILE A 356 11.77 26.94 27.68
N ALA A 357 12.07 28.02 28.39
CA ALA A 357 13.25 28.89 28.21
C ALA A 357 14.62 28.17 28.21
N HIS A 358 15.69 28.95 28.00
CA HIS A 358 17.10 28.54 27.98
C HIS A 358 17.62 27.80 29.24
N SER A 359 16.77 27.51 30.22
CA SER A 359 17.04 26.68 31.41
C SER A 359 16.56 25.22 31.29
N THR A 360 15.91 24.85 30.18
CA THR A 360 15.32 23.52 29.99
C THR A 360 16.37 22.41 29.89
N TYR A 361 16.30 21.39 30.75
CA TYR A 361 17.13 20.19 30.62
C TYR A 361 16.62 19.28 29.48
N VAL A 362 17.53 18.82 28.62
CA VAL A 362 17.23 17.99 27.45
C VAL A 362 18.25 16.85 27.28
N TYR A 363 17.80 15.84 26.54
CA TYR A 363 18.65 14.77 26.02
C TYR A 363 18.62 14.84 24.49
N ALA A 364 19.78 14.84 23.84
CA ALA A 364 19.86 14.69 22.38
C ALA A 364 20.39 13.31 22.03
N GLN A 365 19.57 12.53 21.34
CA GLN A 365 19.96 11.23 20.79
C GLN A 365 20.34 11.37 19.32
N GLU A 366 21.21 10.48 18.82
CA GLU A 366 21.43 10.33 17.38
C GLU A 366 20.12 10.05 16.65
N LYS A 367 19.86 10.81 15.57
CA LYS A 367 18.85 10.40 14.59
C LYS A 367 19.49 9.36 13.68
N ILE A 368 19.02 8.11 13.78
CA ILE A 368 19.33 7.04 12.84
C ILE A 368 18.49 7.25 11.57
N ASP A 369 19.09 7.04 10.41
CA ASP A 369 18.46 7.09 9.09
C ASP A 369 17.98 5.68 8.71
N GLY A 370 16.84 5.27 9.28
CA GLY A 370 16.29 3.93 9.14
C GLY A 370 14.86 3.88 8.63
N SER A 371 14.28 2.69 8.69
CA SER A 371 12.84 2.49 8.53
C SER A 371 12.18 2.32 9.89
N GLN A 372 11.31 3.26 10.25
CA GLN A 372 10.74 3.29 11.59
C GLN A 372 9.80 2.10 11.86
N LEU A 373 10.11 1.35 12.92
CA LEU A 373 9.35 0.20 13.40
C LEU A 373 8.98 0.38 14.88
N SER A 374 7.78 -0.07 15.24
CA SER A 374 7.34 -0.22 16.63
C SER A 374 6.71 -1.59 16.84
N PHE A 375 6.86 -2.16 18.04
CA PHE A 375 6.30 -3.46 18.38
C PHE A 375 5.86 -3.54 19.85
N MET A 376 4.96 -4.47 20.14
CA MET A 376 4.40 -4.69 21.47
C MET A 376 3.94 -6.14 21.63
N LEU A 377 4.15 -6.72 22.80
CA LEU A 377 3.61 -8.02 23.19
C LEU A 377 2.31 -7.81 23.97
N VAL A 378 1.17 -8.19 23.39
CA VAL A 378 -0.15 -8.02 24.04
C VAL A 378 -0.58 -9.30 24.75
N ASN A 379 -1.05 -9.16 25.99
CA ASN A 379 -1.76 -10.21 26.69
C ASN A 379 -3.24 -10.20 26.28
N ASP A 380 -3.72 -11.21 25.57
CA ASP A 380 -5.16 -11.35 25.29
C ASP A 380 -5.91 -11.65 26.60
N THR A 381 -6.56 -10.62 27.13
CA THR A 381 -7.32 -10.65 28.39
C THR A 381 -8.79 -10.27 28.18
N ALA A 382 -9.17 -9.93 26.94
CA ALA A 382 -10.46 -9.31 26.62
C ALA A 382 -11.61 -10.32 26.35
N ASN A 383 -11.35 -11.63 26.47
CA ASN A 383 -12.33 -12.70 26.26
C ASN A 383 -12.68 -13.48 27.55
N ASN A 384 -12.33 -12.97 28.74
CA ASN A 384 -12.56 -13.62 30.04
C ASN A 384 -14.01 -13.47 30.58
N ASP A 385 -15.02 -13.78 29.76
CA ASP A 385 -16.35 -14.14 30.28
C ASP A 385 -16.45 -15.66 30.58
N ASP A 386 -15.65 -16.49 29.92
CA ASP A 386 -15.51 -17.92 30.23
C ASP A 386 -14.38 -18.14 31.26
N ALA A 387 -14.71 -17.97 32.54
CA ALA A 387 -13.85 -18.41 33.62
C ALA A 387 -13.62 -19.95 33.57
N ILE A 388 -12.45 -20.39 34.08
CA ILE A 388 -11.99 -21.80 34.19
C ILE A 388 -11.23 -22.34 32.96
N SER A 389 -9.99 -21.88 32.76
CA SER A 389 -8.84 -22.80 32.61
C SER A 389 -7.50 -22.09 32.80
N ASN A 390 -6.62 -22.68 33.62
CA ASN A 390 -5.26 -22.17 33.87
C ASN A 390 -4.30 -22.58 32.73
N SER A 391 -4.38 -21.89 31.59
CA SER A 391 -3.34 -21.91 30.56
C SER A 391 -2.84 -20.49 30.32
N GLU A 392 -1.53 -20.33 30.15
CA GLU A 392 -0.89 -19.03 29.94
C GLU A 392 -1.61 -18.21 28.87
N GLY A 393 -2.12 -17.02 29.25
CA GLY A 393 -2.93 -16.17 28.38
C GLY A 393 -2.22 -15.91 27.05
N ASN A 394 -2.97 -16.00 25.95
CA ASN A 394 -2.41 -16.08 24.61
C ASN A 394 -1.68 -14.77 24.24
N LYS A 395 -0.33 -14.77 24.33
CA LYS A 395 0.49 -13.59 24.09
C LYS A 395 0.69 -13.38 22.58
N LYS A 396 0.24 -12.25 22.05
CA LYS A 396 0.39 -11.91 20.62
C LYS A 396 1.40 -10.77 20.44
N LEU A 397 2.47 -11.03 19.71
CA LEU A 397 3.41 -10.00 19.27
C LEU A 397 2.83 -9.25 18.05
N ILE A 398 2.78 -7.92 18.12
CA ILE A 398 2.23 -7.05 17.08
C ILE A 398 3.31 -6.05 16.65
N PHE A 399 3.32 -5.72 15.36
CA PHE A 399 4.25 -4.77 14.76
C PHE A 399 3.52 -3.65 14.01
N ARG A 400 4.07 -2.43 14.01
CA ARG A 400 3.52 -1.25 13.33
C ARG A 400 4.64 -0.39 12.74
N THR A 401 4.49 0.04 11.49
CA THR A 401 5.35 1.07 10.86
C THR A 401 4.73 2.45 10.98
N LYS A 402 5.49 3.48 10.61
CA LYS A 402 4.97 4.84 10.39
C LYS A 402 3.79 4.91 9.40
N LYS A 403 3.73 4.01 8.41
CA LYS A 403 2.65 3.95 7.40
C LYS A 403 1.43 3.14 7.85
N GLY A 404 1.53 2.36 8.93
CA GLY A 404 0.44 1.49 9.43
C GLY A 404 0.90 0.06 9.73
N PRO A 405 0.01 -0.93 9.66
CA PRO A 405 0.37 -2.36 9.73
C PRO A 405 1.47 -2.72 8.72
N ILE A 406 2.32 -3.68 9.07
CA ILE A 406 3.33 -4.22 8.13
C ILE A 406 2.62 -5.02 7.05
N SER A 407 2.98 -4.80 5.78
CA SER A 407 2.48 -5.59 4.65
C SER A 407 3.65 -6.10 3.81
N ASN A 408 4.14 -7.32 4.11
CA ASN A 408 5.19 -8.05 3.39
C ASN A 408 6.41 -7.19 2.94
N ASP A 409 6.77 -6.19 3.75
CA ASP A 409 7.85 -5.26 3.45
C ASP A 409 9.20 -5.89 3.80
N ILE A 410 9.94 -6.32 2.77
CA ILE A 410 11.26 -6.98 2.86
C ILE A 410 12.25 -6.19 3.74
N CYS A 411 12.11 -4.86 3.81
CA CYS A 411 12.93 -3.99 4.64
C CYS A 411 12.90 -4.28 6.14
N PHE A 412 11.84 -4.91 6.67
CA PHE A 412 11.68 -5.20 8.10
C PHE A 412 11.89 -6.68 8.47
N GLU A 413 12.03 -7.59 7.49
CA GLU A 413 11.99 -9.05 7.69
C GLU A 413 12.98 -9.54 8.76
N ASN A 414 14.25 -9.14 8.65
CA ASN A 414 15.31 -9.51 9.61
C ASN A 414 15.00 -9.03 11.04
N ALA A 415 14.46 -7.81 11.18
CA ALA A 415 14.13 -7.25 12.48
C ALA A 415 12.90 -7.95 13.09
N ILE A 416 11.84 -8.16 12.31
CA ILE A 416 10.64 -8.90 12.74
C ILE A 416 11.04 -10.29 13.26
N LYS A 417 11.87 -11.01 12.50
CA LYS A 417 12.36 -12.34 12.88
C LYS A 417 13.11 -12.29 14.21
N ALA A 418 14.14 -11.45 14.31
CA ALA A 418 14.99 -11.36 15.49
C ALA A 418 14.26 -10.82 16.74
N ILE A 419 13.26 -9.95 16.57
CA ILE A 419 12.38 -9.48 17.66
C ILE A 419 11.43 -10.61 18.11
N SER A 420 10.92 -11.43 17.17
CA SER A 420 10.07 -12.58 17.49
C SER A 420 10.83 -13.65 18.30
N GLU A 421 12.12 -13.85 18.02
CA GLU A 421 12.99 -14.74 18.78
C GLU A 421 13.12 -14.30 20.27
N ILE A 422 13.14 -12.99 20.55
CA ILE A 422 13.17 -12.44 21.91
C ILE A 422 11.79 -12.09 22.50
N GLN A 423 10.68 -12.52 21.89
CA GLN A 423 9.33 -12.18 22.36
C GLN A 423 9.11 -12.55 23.84
N HIS A 424 9.75 -13.63 24.31
CA HIS A 424 9.67 -14.13 25.68
C HIS A 424 10.35 -13.22 26.71
N LEU A 425 11.22 -12.31 26.26
CA LEU A 425 11.87 -11.29 27.09
C LEU A 425 11.09 -9.97 27.13
N LEU A 426 10.12 -9.75 26.24
CA LEU A 426 9.41 -8.47 26.16
C LEU A 426 8.45 -8.30 27.35
N SER A 427 8.45 -7.09 27.92
CA SER A 427 7.47 -6.71 28.93
C SER A 427 6.09 -6.61 28.27
N PRO A 428 5.05 -7.30 28.79
CA PRO A 428 3.72 -7.22 28.20
C PRO A 428 3.17 -5.79 28.21
N ASN A 429 2.47 -5.43 27.15
CA ASN A 429 1.88 -4.11 26.89
C ASN A 429 2.90 -2.95 26.80
N TYR A 430 4.21 -3.22 26.80
CA TYR A 430 5.22 -2.19 26.50
C TYR A 430 5.33 -1.97 24.99
N VAL A 431 5.39 -0.71 24.58
CA VAL A 431 5.55 -0.30 23.18
C VAL A 431 7.00 0.11 22.94
N TYR A 432 7.73 -0.75 22.25
CA TYR A 432 9.12 -0.55 21.86
C TYR A 432 9.18 0.17 20.51
N ARG A 433 10.09 1.14 20.36
CA ARG A 433 10.19 1.98 19.16
C ARG A 433 11.63 2.20 18.74
N GLY A 434 11.89 2.04 17.46
CA GLY A 434 13.24 2.09 16.91
C GLY A 434 13.28 2.23 15.40
N GLU A 435 14.50 2.26 14.88
CA GLU A 435 14.80 2.27 13.46
C GLU A 435 15.35 0.90 13.03
N THR A 436 14.80 0.30 11.97
CA THR A 436 15.40 -0.90 11.38
C THR A 436 16.48 -0.55 10.37
N ILE A 437 17.63 -1.19 10.52
CA ILE A 437 18.77 -1.12 9.61
C ILE A 437 19.10 -2.55 9.20
N THR A 438 18.77 -2.92 7.96
CA THR A 438 18.94 -4.29 7.42
C THR A 438 20.10 -4.40 6.42
N ARG A 439 20.76 -3.28 6.10
CA ARG A 439 21.87 -3.14 5.15
C ARG A 439 22.80 -2.03 5.65
N TYR A 440 24.06 -2.04 5.21
CA TYR A 440 25.05 -1.00 5.56
C TYR A 440 24.57 0.39 5.16
N ARG A 441 24.06 0.55 3.93
CA ARG A 441 23.34 1.76 3.54
C ARG A 441 21.85 1.65 3.83
N HIS A 442 21.33 2.70 4.43
CA HIS A 442 19.90 2.95 4.53
C HIS A 442 19.63 4.41 4.17
N CYS A 443 18.71 4.64 3.23
CA CYS A 443 18.38 5.96 2.66
C CYS A 443 19.61 6.80 2.23
N ARG A 444 20.11 7.68 3.11
CA ARG A 444 21.18 8.65 2.86
C ARG A 444 22.51 8.28 3.54
N VAL A 445 22.50 7.43 4.57
CA VAL A 445 23.68 7.13 5.37
C VAL A 445 24.22 5.73 5.06
N MET A 446 25.54 5.60 4.95
CA MET A 446 26.25 4.33 4.86
C MET A 446 26.99 4.07 6.18
N TYR A 447 26.41 3.19 6.99
CA TYR A 447 26.92 2.76 8.28
C TYR A 447 28.05 1.74 8.13
N GLY A 448 28.96 1.70 9.11
CA GLY A 448 30.06 0.73 9.17
C GLY A 448 29.64 -0.68 9.58
N PHE A 449 28.52 -0.84 10.29
CA PHE A 449 27.94 -2.16 10.60
C PHE A 449 26.41 -2.15 10.74
N ILE A 450 25.82 -3.33 10.61
CA ILE A 450 24.39 -3.58 10.85
C ILE A 450 24.20 -3.87 12.35
N PRO A 451 23.31 -3.14 13.06
CA PRO A 451 23.12 -3.32 14.50
C PRO A 451 22.58 -4.73 14.82
N PRO A 452 22.83 -5.27 16.04
CA PRO A 452 22.23 -6.51 16.51
C PRO A 452 20.72 -6.52 16.30
N LYS A 453 20.18 -7.64 15.81
CA LYS A 453 18.76 -7.81 15.46
C LYS A 453 18.23 -6.82 14.40
N SER A 454 19.12 -6.18 13.64
CA SER A 454 18.79 -5.17 12.62
C SER A 454 17.93 -4.00 13.13
N PHE A 455 18.04 -3.65 14.42
CA PHE A 455 17.16 -2.67 15.07
C PHE A 455 17.92 -1.82 16.11
N VAL A 456 17.70 -0.50 16.07
CA VAL A 456 18.18 0.45 17.08
C VAL A 456 16.98 1.01 17.84
N LEU A 457 16.87 0.69 19.13
CA LEU A 457 15.84 1.18 20.04
C LEU A 457 16.11 2.65 20.39
N PHE A 458 15.11 3.52 20.28
CA PHE A 458 15.23 4.94 20.67
C PHE A 458 14.18 5.41 21.70
N ASP A 459 13.06 4.69 21.85
CA ASP A 459 12.04 4.94 22.87
C ASP A 459 11.37 3.64 23.31
N VAL A 460 10.92 3.62 24.56
CA VAL A 460 9.99 2.62 25.10
C VAL A 460 8.88 3.36 25.83
N GLN A 461 7.65 2.95 25.63
CA GLN A 461 6.53 3.32 26.49
C GLN A 461 6.10 2.09 27.31
N ASN A 462 5.84 2.28 28.60
CA ASN A 462 5.32 1.21 29.44
C ASN A 462 3.80 1.01 29.24
N ASP A 463 3.24 0.05 29.99
CA ASP A 463 1.82 -0.31 30.05
C ASP A 463 0.89 0.85 30.46
N LYS A 464 1.43 1.88 31.13
CA LYS A 464 0.72 3.13 31.50
C LYS A 464 0.88 4.25 30.47
N GLY A 465 1.51 3.99 29.33
CA GLY A 465 1.80 4.97 28.28
C GLY A 465 2.95 5.93 28.59
N ASN A 466 3.59 5.84 29.77
CA ASN A 466 4.75 6.66 30.14
C ASN A 466 5.93 6.32 29.25
N TYR A 467 6.59 7.35 28.71
CA TYR A 467 7.92 7.17 28.13
C TYR A 467 8.93 6.88 29.24
N LEU A 468 9.74 5.83 29.07
CA LEU A 468 10.89 5.56 29.92
C LEU A 468 11.96 6.67 29.75
N LEU A 469 12.70 6.94 30.81
CA LEU A 469 13.84 7.86 30.78
C LEU A 469 15.01 7.23 29.99
N PRO A 470 15.96 8.04 29.47
CA PRO A 470 17.01 7.53 28.58
C PRO A 470 17.90 6.44 29.20
N ASP A 471 18.19 6.52 30.50
CA ASP A 471 18.96 5.49 31.22
C ASP A 471 18.16 4.17 31.38
N GLU A 472 16.83 4.26 31.54
CA GLU A 472 15.94 3.10 31.59
C GLU A 472 15.79 2.45 30.20
N ILE A 473 15.76 3.24 29.12
CA ILE A 473 15.78 2.74 27.74
C ILE A 473 17.09 2.00 27.45
N GLU A 474 18.23 2.52 27.92
CA GLU A 474 19.54 1.87 27.76
C GLU A 474 19.60 0.53 28.52
N MET A 475 19.11 0.50 29.76
CA MET A 475 18.98 -0.73 30.55
C MET A 475 18.08 -1.77 29.86
N GLU A 476 16.93 -1.36 29.33
CA GLU A 476 15.98 -2.23 28.65
C GLU A 476 16.54 -2.74 27.31
N ALA A 477 17.21 -1.89 26.54
CA ALA A 477 17.91 -2.29 25.31
C ALA A 477 18.96 -3.38 25.62
N LYS A 478 19.79 -3.15 26.64
CA LYS A 478 20.81 -4.10 27.11
C LYS A 478 20.20 -5.43 27.54
N ARG A 479 19.09 -5.40 28.30
CA ARG A 479 18.35 -6.60 28.74
C ARG A 479 17.80 -7.42 27.58
N LEU A 480 17.34 -6.76 26.52
CA LEU A 480 16.81 -7.39 25.31
C LEU A 480 17.91 -7.78 24.29
N GLY A 481 19.18 -7.43 24.55
CA GLY A 481 20.27 -7.58 23.58
C GLY A 481 20.01 -6.79 22.28
N LEU A 482 19.44 -5.59 22.42
CA LEU A 482 19.22 -4.61 21.36
C LEU A 482 20.22 -3.46 21.52
N MET A 483 20.52 -2.76 20.43
CA MET A 483 21.30 -1.52 20.48
C MET A 483 20.38 -0.34 20.81
N CYS A 484 20.78 0.54 21.72
CA CYS A 484 20.12 1.82 21.96
C CYS A 484 20.67 2.90 21.02
N ALA A 485 19.88 3.94 20.71
CA ALA A 485 20.38 5.15 20.06
C ALA A 485 21.24 5.97 21.04
N GLN A 486 22.50 6.26 20.68
CA GLN A 486 23.44 6.98 21.53
C GLN A 486 22.91 8.36 21.94
N ILE A 487 23.19 8.73 23.19
CA ILE A 487 22.90 10.06 23.72
C ILE A 487 24.13 10.93 23.51
N VAL A 488 24.07 11.79 22.49
CA VAL A 488 25.15 12.70 22.08
C VAL A 488 25.25 13.92 23.00
N TYR A 489 24.15 14.28 23.69
CA TYR A 489 24.13 15.39 24.64
C TYR A 489 23.16 15.14 25.80
N ARG A 490 23.58 15.53 27.01
CA ARG A 490 22.76 15.66 28.22
C ARG A 490 23.04 17.03 28.84
N GLY A 491 22.02 17.81 29.16
CA GLY A 491 22.22 19.12 29.81
C GLY A 491 21.16 20.16 29.45
N VAL A 492 21.44 21.41 29.81
CA VAL A 492 20.57 22.57 29.53
C VAL A 492 20.59 22.92 28.05
N LEU A 493 19.41 23.20 27.46
CA LEU A 493 19.21 23.41 26.03
C LEU A 493 20.09 24.51 25.42
N ASP A 494 21.19 24.09 24.78
CA ASP A 494 22.14 24.94 24.06
C ASP A 494 22.08 24.62 22.54
N PHE A 495 21.48 25.51 21.77
CA PHE A 495 21.30 25.33 20.33
C PHE A 495 22.61 25.36 19.53
N GLU A 496 23.62 26.13 19.95
CA GLU A 496 24.89 26.21 19.20
C GLU A 496 25.75 24.97 19.49
N LYS A 497 25.77 24.47 20.73
CA LYS A 497 26.40 23.19 21.05
C LYS A 497 25.70 22.01 20.37
N LEU A 498 24.36 21.96 20.37
CA LEU A 498 23.61 20.92 19.65
C LEU A 498 23.85 20.98 18.14
N LYS A 499 23.93 22.18 17.56
CA LYS A 499 24.26 22.41 16.14
C LYS A 499 25.70 22.00 15.82
N TYR A 500 26.66 22.25 16.72
CA TYR A 500 28.03 21.76 16.55
C TYR A 500 28.06 20.23 16.53
N LEU A 501 27.48 19.56 17.54
CA LEU A 501 27.41 18.10 17.63
C LEU A 501 26.71 17.47 16.41
N CYS A 502 25.54 17.99 16.03
CA CYS A 502 24.75 17.56 14.87
C CYS A 502 25.53 17.58 13.53
N ASN A 503 26.59 18.40 13.40
CA ASN A 503 27.42 18.45 12.19
C ASN A 503 28.79 17.75 12.34
N ASN A 504 29.25 17.44 13.56
CA ASN A 504 30.62 16.98 13.82
C ASN A 504 30.72 15.65 14.61
N THR A 505 29.60 15.04 14.99
CA THR A 505 29.58 13.72 15.65
C THR A 505 29.51 12.57 14.64
N LYS A 506 30.36 11.55 14.79
CA LYS A 506 30.29 10.29 14.05
C LYS A 506 29.10 9.43 14.52
N SER A 507 28.50 8.67 13.62
CA SER A 507 27.42 7.72 13.96
C SER A 507 27.93 6.60 14.86
N GLN A 508 27.10 6.14 15.80
CA GLN A 508 27.40 4.95 16.62
C GLN A 508 27.53 3.66 15.80
N LEU A 509 26.91 3.62 14.61
CA LEU A 509 26.99 2.48 13.70
C LEU A 509 28.29 2.50 12.85
N GLY A 510 29.21 3.42 13.15
CA GLY A 510 30.59 3.42 12.68
C GLY A 510 30.78 3.70 11.19
N GLY A 511 31.97 3.37 10.69
CA GLY A 511 32.40 3.69 9.33
C GLY A 511 32.64 5.18 9.12
N TYR A 512 32.42 5.65 7.90
CA TYR A 512 32.54 7.07 7.52
C TYR A 512 31.24 7.87 7.80
N ALA A 513 30.22 7.25 8.41
CA ALA A 513 28.96 7.90 8.73
C ALA A 513 29.12 8.98 9.80
N MET A 514 28.68 10.19 9.48
CA MET A 514 28.32 11.20 10.48
C MET A 514 26.88 10.96 10.93
N VAL A 515 26.48 11.49 12.09
CA VAL A 515 25.07 11.44 12.49
C VAL A 515 24.19 12.14 11.44
N GLU A 516 23.08 11.51 11.03
CA GLU A 516 22.13 12.16 10.11
C GLU A 516 21.57 13.46 10.72
N GLY A 517 21.38 13.41 12.04
CA GLY A 517 20.91 14.51 12.84
C GLY A 517 20.82 14.13 14.31
N LEU A 518 20.11 14.95 15.08
CA LEU A 518 19.79 14.72 16.48
C LEU A 518 18.28 14.79 16.70
N VAL A 519 17.74 13.91 17.54
CA VAL A 519 16.41 14.05 18.13
C VAL A 519 16.59 14.56 19.55
N VAL A 520 16.13 15.79 19.80
CA VAL A 520 16.24 16.46 21.10
C VAL A 520 14.93 16.27 21.83
N LYS A 521 15.00 15.68 23.02
CA LYS A 521 13.86 15.27 23.86
C LYS A 521 13.89 15.98 25.21
N GLN A 522 12.73 16.44 25.65
CA GLN A 522 12.44 16.87 27.01
C GLN A 522 11.40 15.90 27.60
N TYR A 523 11.66 15.42 28.81
CA TYR A 523 10.71 14.63 29.58
C TYR A 523 10.09 15.54 30.65
N LEU A 524 8.76 15.54 30.73
CA LEU A 524 7.96 16.37 31.62
C LEU A 524 7.13 15.45 32.54
N ASP A 525 7.24 15.66 33.84
CA ASP A 525 6.35 15.04 34.83
C ASP A 525 5.05 15.87 34.96
N LYS A 526 3.93 15.25 35.36
CA LYS A 526 2.62 15.92 35.56
C LYS A 526 2.74 17.18 36.41
N THR A 527 3.55 17.14 37.47
CA THR A 527 3.79 18.28 38.38
C THR A 527 4.31 19.54 37.68
N THR A 528 5.07 19.38 36.59
CA THR A 528 5.61 20.50 35.78
C THR A 528 4.70 20.91 34.63
N VAL A 529 3.57 20.23 34.41
CA VAL A 529 2.57 20.62 33.39
C VAL A 529 1.50 21.52 33.99
N ASP A 530 1.00 21.21 35.19
CA ASP A 530 -0.11 21.94 35.82
C ASP A 530 0.26 23.38 36.20
N THR A 531 1.53 23.64 36.51
CA THR A 531 2.03 24.99 36.83
C THR A 531 2.01 25.97 35.65
N PHE A 532 1.83 25.48 34.41
CA PHE A 532 1.78 26.32 33.20
C PHE A 532 0.40 26.35 32.52
N SER A 533 -0.57 25.55 32.94
CA SER A 533 -1.87 25.44 32.28
C SER A 533 -2.89 26.49 32.73
N GLU A 534 -2.76 27.07 33.94
CA GLU A 534 -3.76 27.98 34.50
C GLU A 534 -3.75 29.42 33.93
N SER A 535 -2.65 29.93 33.37
CA SER A 535 -2.51 31.37 33.09
C SER A 535 -2.79 31.82 31.65
N GLU A 536 -2.71 30.96 30.62
CA GLU A 536 -2.83 31.45 29.22
C GLU A 536 -3.31 30.44 28.15
N TYR A 537 -4.02 29.36 28.53
CA TYR A 537 -4.56 28.41 27.54
C TYR A 537 -5.97 28.81 27.07
N THR A 538 -6.07 29.38 25.87
CA THR A 538 -7.35 29.76 25.27
C THR A 538 -8.23 28.54 24.95
N LYS A 539 -9.54 28.68 25.22
CA LYS A 539 -10.59 27.67 24.96
C LYS A 539 -10.87 27.44 23.46
N SER A 540 -9.90 26.98 22.67
CA SER A 540 -10.17 26.41 21.35
C SER A 540 -10.63 24.95 21.53
N LYS A 541 -11.85 24.64 21.07
CA LYS A 541 -12.50 23.33 21.14
C LYS A 541 -11.51 22.16 21.00
N ARG A 542 -11.28 21.43 22.10
CA ARG A 542 -10.98 19.99 22.03
C ARG A 542 -12.32 19.28 21.83
N SER A 543 -12.35 18.35 20.88
CA SER A 543 -13.37 17.32 20.82
C SER A 543 -13.13 16.31 21.94
N GLU A 544 -14.20 15.80 22.54
CA GLU A 544 -14.16 14.84 23.67
C GLU A 544 -13.50 13.50 23.30
N GLU A 545 -13.25 13.24 22.02
CA GLU A 545 -12.57 12.05 21.50
C GLU A 545 -11.05 11.99 21.81
N ASP A 546 -10.41 13.13 22.11
CA ASP A 546 -8.97 13.19 22.47
C ASP A 546 -8.69 12.84 23.94
N GLU A 547 -9.71 12.61 24.78
CA GLU A 547 -9.55 12.31 26.22
C GLU A 547 -9.42 10.80 26.55
N LEU A 548 -9.50 9.92 25.54
CA LEU A 548 -9.45 8.46 25.71
C LEU A 548 -8.03 7.85 25.72
N ASP A 549 -6.98 8.60 25.35
CA ASP A 549 -5.59 8.12 25.45
C ASP A 549 -5.04 8.31 26.87
N GLY A 550 -5.00 7.19 27.62
CA GLY A 550 -4.76 7.15 29.07
C GLY A 550 -3.46 7.80 29.58
N CYS A 551 -3.62 8.97 30.21
CA CYS A 551 -3.09 9.35 31.53
C CYS A 551 -1.66 8.97 31.99
N GLY A 552 -0.67 8.89 31.10
CA GLY A 552 0.74 8.83 31.51
C GLY A 552 1.17 10.03 32.38
N ASP A 553 1.88 9.77 33.48
CA ASP A 553 2.58 10.73 34.34
C ASP A 553 3.72 11.46 33.61
N VAL A 554 4.46 10.75 32.74
CA VAL A 554 5.63 11.29 32.04
C VAL A 554 5.33 11.50 30.56
N ARG A 555 5.30 12.77 30.15
CA ARG A 555 5.13 13.20 28.74
C ARG A 555 6.46 13.56 28.11
N MET A 556 6.68 13.12 26.88
CA MET A 556 7.87 13.49 26.10
C MET A 556 7.52 14.51 25.01
N VAL A 557 8.32 15.57 24.91
CA VAL A 557 8.25 16.57 23.83
C VAL A 557 9.58 16.55 23.07
N SER A 558 9.53 16.52 21.73
CA SER A 558 10.74 16.43 20.91
C SER A 558 10.75 17.30 19.66
N PHE A 559 11.95 17.67 19.22
CA PHE A 559 12.22 18.23 17.89
C PHE A 559 13.41 17.51 17.26
N LYS A 560 13.48 17.53 15.93
CA LYS A 560 14.64 17.01 15.18
C LYS A 560 15.47 18.15 14.59
N MET A 561 16.77 17.96 14.62
CA MET A 561 17.77 18.73 13.86
C MET A 561 18.42 17.79 12.86
N VAL A 562 18.36 18.10 11.57
CA VAL A 562 19.10 17.35 10.54
C VAL A 562 20.41 18.07 10.25
N SER A 563 21.51 17.33 10.16
CA SER A 563 22.84 17.83 9.83
C SER A 563 22.83 18.55 8.49
N LYS A 564 23.75 19.52 8.28
CA LYS A 564 23.88 20.19 6.98
C LYS A 564 24.26 19.20 5.87
N ARG A 565 25.00 18.14 6.20
CA ARG A 565 25.52 17.13 5.26
C ARG A 565 24.44 16.20 4.68
N TYR A 566 23.26 16.12 5.32
CA TYR A 566 22.15 15.27 4.87
C TYR A 566 20.90 16.06 4.46
N LYS A 567 21.07 17.37 4.20
CA LYS A 567 20.03 18.24 3.63
C LYS A 567 20.18 18.29 2.13
N GLU A 568 19.43 17.44 1.44
CA GLU A 568 19.42 17.32 -0.02
C GLU A 568 18.85 18.57 -0.71
N THR A 569 17.94 19.29 -0.04
CA THR A 569 17.33 20.52 -0.56
C THR A 569 17.53 21.73 0.37
N LYS A 570 17.44 22.93 -0.21
CA LYS A 570 17.45 24.22 0.48
C LYS A 570 16.32 25.07 -0.06
N LYS A 571 15.47 25.67 0.79
CA LYS A 571 14.49 26.65 0.31
C LYS A 571 15.23 27.85 -0.31
N PRO A 572 14.98 28.21 -1.59
CA PRO A 572 15.60 29.37 -2.18
C PRO A 572 15.08 30.64 -1.50
N LYS A 573 15.93 31.66 -1.41
CA LYS A 573 15.54 32.99 -0.94
C LYS A 573 15.41 33.92 -2.14
N HIS A 574 14.54 34.92 -2.04
CA HIS A 574 14.42 36.02 -3.03
C HIS A 574 14.08 35.57 -4.48
N LEU A 575 13.60 34.34 -4.69
CA LEU A 575 13.33 33.78 -6.02
C LEU A 575 12.35 34.61 -6.88
N LYS A 576 11.46 35.38 -6.23
CA LYS A 576 10.50 36.31 -6.87
C LYS A 576 11.06 37.71 -7.15
N GLU A 577 12.13 38.09 -6.47
CA GLU A 577 12.73 39.44 -6.57
C GLU A 577 13.80 39.49 -7.66
N GLU A 578 14.39 38.34 -7.99
CA GLU A 578 15.29 38.18 -9.13
C GLU A 578 14.56 38.45 -10.45
N LYS A 579 15.22 39.14 -11.38
CA LYS A 579 14.71 39.49 -12.71
C LYS A 579 15.32 38.65 -13.81
N ASP A 580 16.56 38.19 -13.63
CA ASP A 580 17.25 37.38 -14.62
C ASP A 580 16.76 35.92 -14.60
N ILE A 581 16.45 35.37 -15.77
CA ILE A 581 15.93 34.01 -15.91
C ILE A 581 17.03 32.99 -15.63
N ASP A 582 18.27 33.25 -16.08
CA ASP A 582 19.40 32.35 -15.87
C ASP A 582 19.73 32.20 -14.38
N THR A 583 19.78 33.33 -13.66
CA THR A 583 19.97 33.38 -12.21
C THR A 583 18.83 32.70 -11.44
N LYS A 584 17.57 32.82 -11.90
CA LYS A 584 16.44 32.04 -11.33
C LYS A 584 16.66 30.53 -11.49
N LEU A 585 16.97 30.06 -12.71
CA LEU A 585 17.18 28.63 -12.98
C LEU A 585 18.35 28.05 -12.19
N LYS A 586 19.47 28.80 -12.09
CA LYS A 586 20.61 28.45 -11.22
C LYS A 586 20.20 28.39 -9.74
N THR A 587 19.38 29.32 -9.27
CA THR A 587 18.89 29.33 -7.88
C THR A 587 17.96 28.13 -7.60
N ILE A 588 17.13 27.74 -8.57
CA ILE A 588 16.31 26.51 -8.48
C ILE A 588 17.23 25.28 -8.48
N ALA A 589 18.22 25.19 -9.36
CA ALA A 589 19.18 24.08 -9.41
C ALA A 589 19.93 23.90 -8.08
N GLN A 590 20.44 25.00 -7.50
CA GLN A 590 21.09 25.01 -6.16
C GLN A 590 20.13 24.70 -4.99
N SER A 591 18.81 24.79 -5.22
CA SER A 591 17.79 24.46 -4.23
C SER A 591 17.50 22.95 -4.16
N VAL A 592 17.63 22.23 -5.28
CA VAL A 592 17.38 20.78 -5.39
C VAL A 592 18.66 19.94 -5.41
N CYS A 593 19.79 20.55 -5.78
CA CYS A 593 21.08 19.91 -5.81
C CYS A 593 22.03 20.52 -4.77
N THR A 594 22.44 19.68 -3.85
CA THR A 594 23.38 20.00 -2.77
C THR A 594 24.49 18.96 -2.78
N GLN A 595 25.63 19.28 -2.16
CA GLN A 595 26.74 18.34 -2.01
C GLN A 595 26.29 16.99 -1.39
N SER A 596 25.30 17.00 -0.49
CA SER A 596 24.62 15.81 0.04
C SER A 596 24.16 14.83 -1.04
N ARG A 597 23.59 15.34 -2.15
CA ARG A 597 23.09 14.55 -3.28
C ARG A 597 24.23 14.03 -4.16
N TRP A 598 25.33 14.77 -4.27
CA TRP A 598 26.56 14.32 -4.93
C TRP A 598 27.22 13.16 -4.17
N GLU A 599 27.28 13.26 -2.84
CA GLU A 599 27.75 12.18 -1.95
C GLU A 599 26.85 10.94 -2.02
N LYS A 600 25.53 11.12 -2.02
CA LYS A 600 24.53 10.04 -2.22
C LYS A 600 24.75 9.28 -3.54
N ALA A 601 25.08 9.99 -4.62
CA ALA A 601 25.39 9.39 -5.92
C ALA A 601 26.75 8.67 -5.91
N MET A 602 27.80 9.27 -5.33
CA MET A 602 29.12 8.66 -5.19
C MET A 602 29.06 7.33 -4.43
N ILE A 603 28.40 7.32 -3.26
CA ILE A 603 28.21 6.11 -2.45
C ILE A 603 27.48 5.03 -3.26
N ARG A 604 26.45 5.40 -4.03
CA ARG A 604 25.70 4.46 -4.87
C ARG A 604 26.56 3.81 -5.94
N TYR A 605 27.37 4.61 -6.63
CA TYR A 605 28.26 4.11 -7.66
C TYR A 605 29.24 3.07 -7.11
N LEU A 606 29.83 3.33 -5.93
CA LEU A 606 30.77 2.40 -5.29
C LEU A 606 30.08 1.11 -4.81
N GLU A 607 28.85 1.19 -4.29
CA GLU A 607 28.05 0.00 -3.89
C GLU A 607 27.67 -0.90 -5.06
N GLU A 608 27.40 -0.32 -6.24
CA GLU A 608 27.06 -1.06 -7.45
C GLU A 608 28.33 -1.66 -8.13
N GLY A 609 29.47 -1.68 -7.43
CA GLY A 609 30.75 -2.25 -7.89
C GLY A 609 31.63 -1.27 -8.67
N GLY A 610 31.34 0.03 -8.61
CA GLY A 610 32.09 1.08 -9.28
C GLY A 610 33.50 1.29 -8.71
N ASP A 611 34.44 1.63 -9.59
CA ASP A 611 35.83 1.94 -9.23
C ASP A 611 35.99 3.43 -8.96
N ILE A 612 36.45 3.81 -7.76
CA ILE A 612 36.74 5.20 -7.38
C ILE A 612 37.79 5.87 -8.30
N ASN A 613 38.59 5.09 -9.02
CA ASN A 613 39.58 5.55 -10.00
C ASN A 613 39.06 5.57 -11.44
N HIS A 614 37.77 5.30 -11.66
CA HIS A 614 37.19 5.23 -13.00
C HIS A 614 37.39 6.54 -13.78
N ARG A 615 37.92 6.43 -15.00
CA ARG A 615 38.33 7.59 -15.84
C ARG A 615 37.24 8.63 -16.06
N ASP A 616 35.98 8.20 -16.13
CA ASP A 616 34.81 9.08 -16.26
C ASP A 616 33.85 8.99 -15.07
N LEU A 617 34.40 8.90 -13.85
CA LEU A 617 33.61 8.93 -12.61
C LEU A 617 32.70 10.17 -12.56
N SER A 618 33.19 11.35 -12.97
CA SER A 618 32.38 12.56 -13.01
C SER A 618 31.18 12.46 -13.95
N GLY A 619 31.33 11.91 -15.16
CA GLY A 619 30.21 11.77 -16.10
C GLY A 619 29.13 10.81 -15.60
N ILE A 620 29.54 9.69 -15.00
CA ILE A 620 28.63 8.71 -14.38
C ILE A 620 27.83 9.37 -13.25
N LEU A 621 28.51 10.11 -12.36
CA LEU A 621 27.83 10.77 -11.23
C LEU A 621 26.90 11.89 -11.68
N CYS A 622 27.26 12.67 -12.70
CA CYS A 622 26.35 13.66 -13.28
C CYS A 622 25.04 13.00 -13.77
N LEU A 623 25.12 11.86 -14.47
CA LEU A 623 23.92 11.14 -14.92
C LEU A 623 23.09 10.61 -13.76
N GLU A 624 23.73 10.10 -12.70
CA GLU A 624 23.02 9.56 -11.54
C GLU A 624 22.35 10.66 -10.69
N ILE A 625 23.03 11.79 -10.47
CA ILE A 625 22.47 12.99 -9.82
C ILE A 625 21.24 13.49 -10.59
N LYS A 626 21.31 13.57 -11.92
CA LYS A 626 20.16 14.03 -12.74
C LYS A 626 18.95 13.09 -12.61
N LYS A 627 19.16 11.77 -12.68
CA LYS A 627 18.09 10.77 -12.46
C LYS A 627 17.48 10.89 -11.06
N ASP A 628 18.31 11.10 -10.04
CA ASP A 628 17.87 11.24 -8.64
C ASP A 628 17.00 12.50 -8.45
N ILE A 629 17.40 13.64 -9.03
CA ILE A 629 16.63 14.88 -9.02
C ILE A 629 15.29 14.74 -9.77
N ILE A 630 15.28 14.16 -10.98
CA ILE A 630 14.03 13.90 -11.71
C ILE A 630 13.09 13.01 -10.89
N LYS A 631 13.63 11.98 -10.23
CA LYS A 631 12.83 11.02 -9.48
C LYS A 631 12.27 11.58 -8.17
N GLU A 632 13.00 12.45 -7.47
CA GLU A 632 12.65 12.90 -6.12
C GLU A 632 12.13 14.34 -6.05
N GLU A 633 12.54 15.22 -6.97
CA GLU A 633 12.32 16.67 -6.87
C GLU A 633 11.60 17.29 -8.08
N HIS A 634 11.15 16.50 -9.05
CA HIS A 634 10.44 17.01 -10.23
C HIS A 634 9.24 17.90 -9.85
N ASP A 635 8.41 17.47 -8.90
CA ASP A 635 7.26 18.25 -8.43
C ASP A 635 7.69 19.51 -7.67
N SER A 636 8.80 19.44 -6.91
CA SER A 636 9.44 20.61 -6.29
C SER A 636 9.86 21.63 -7.34
N ILE A 637 10.49 21.18 -8.44
CA ILE A 637 10.91 22.02 -9.57
C ILE A 637 9.69 22.65 -10.26
N GLN A 638 8.62 21.90 -10.50
CA GLN A 638 7.37 22.43 -11.07
C GLN A 638 6.77 23.55 -10.21
N ILE A 639 6.74 23.37 -8.88
CA ILE A 639 6.24 24.39 -7.95
C ILE A 639 7.12 25.64 -8.00
N LEU A 640 8.45 25.49 -7.97
CA LEU A 640 9.39 26.61 -7.99
C LEU A 640 9.38 27.38 -9.32
N LEU A 641 9.28 26.69 -10.46
CA LEU A 641 9.09 27.32 -11.77
C LEU A 641 7.78 28.12 -11.83
N LYS A 642 6.69 27.55 -11.29
CA LYS A 642 5.40 28.23 -11.20
C LYS A 642 5.44 29.45 -10.26
N GLU A 643 6.18 29.39 -9.15
CA GLU A 643 6.42 30.54 -8.27
C GLU A 643 7.22 31.67 -8.95
N CYS A 644 8.00 31.34 -9.98
CA CYS A 644 8.74 32.26 -10.85
C CYS A 644 7.92 32.79 -12.05
N GLU A 645 6.65 32.41 -12.18
CA GLU A 645 5.77 32.69 -13.34
C GLU A 645 6.25 32.03 -14.65
N MET A 646 6.93 30.89 -14.55
CA MET A 646 7.43 30.10 -15.68
C MET A 646 6.61 28.81 -15.88
N GLU A 647 6.30 28.47 -17.13
CA GLU A 647 5.71 27.18 -17.48
C GLU A 647 6.77 26.08 -17.38
N CYS A 648 6.44 24.93 -16.78
CA CYS A 648 7.39 23.83 -16.70
C CYS A 648 7.45 23.08 -18.03
N THR A 649 8.55 23.25 -18.75
CA THR A 649 8.86 22.53 -20.00
C THR A 649 10.11 21.67 -19.81
N ASP A 650 10.20 20.56 -20.55
CA ASP A 650 11.34 19.63 -20.47
C ASP A 650 12.68 20.36 -20.67
N GLY A 651 12.75 21.30 -21.61
CA GLY A 651 13.97 22.08 -21.85
C GLY A 651 14.38 22.99 -20.68
N LEU A 652 13.44 23.49 -19.86
CA LEU A 652 13.78 24.23 -18.64
C LEU A 652 14.23 23.30 -17.52
N VAL A 653 13.65 22.11 -17.43
CA VAL A 653 14.09 21.06 -16.50
C VAL A 653 15.51 20.61 -16.85
N ASP A 654 15.81 20.36 -18.13
CA ASP A 654 17.15 20.01 -18.60
C ASP A 654 18.19 21.08 -18.25
N ILE A 655 17.87 22.37 -18.44
CA ILE A 655 18.78 23.49 -18.04
C ILE A 655 19.02 23.48 -16.52
N ILE A 656 17.99 23.27 -15.70
CA ILE A 656 18.13 23.14 -14.24
C ILE A 656 19.01 21.93 -13.88
N LEU A 657 18.87 20.82 -14.61
CA LEU A 657 19.66 19.60 -14.41
C LEU A 657 21.12 19.77 -14.82
N GLU A 658 21.44 20.56 -15.85
CA GLU A 658 22.82 20.94 -16.17
C GLU A 658 23.43 21.81 -15.05
N TYR A 659 22.72 22.84 -14.58
CA TYR A 659 23.20 23.66 -13.45
C TYR A 659 23.30 22.88 -12.14
N ALA A 660 22.49 21.84 -11.96
CA ALA A 660 22.55 20.96 -10.79
C ALA A 660 23.85 20.14 -10.72
N VAL A 661 24.50 19.86 -11.86
CA VAL A 661 25.75 19.08 -11.91
C VAL A 661 26.99 19.94 -12.16
N GLU A 662 26.82 21.27 -12.23
CA GLU A 662 27.93 22.21 -12.34
C GLU A 662 28.85 22.09 -11.11
N GLY A 663 30.15 21.87 -11.33
CA GLY A 663 31.15 21.68 -10.27
C GLY A 663 31.31 20.25 -9.74
N VAL A 664 30.49 19.27 -10.14
CA VAL A 664 30.62 17.86 -9.73
C VAL A 664 32.02 17.31 -10.07
N LYS A 665 32.58 17.67 -11.22
CA LYS A 665 33.91 17.21 -11.68
C LYS A 665 35.04 17.71 -10.79
N GLU A 666 34.94 18.92 -10.27
CA GLU A 666 35.92 19.53 -9.36
C GLU A 666 35.78 18.89 -7.98
N TRP A 667 34.54 18.77 -7.49
CA TRP A 667 34.22 18.13 -6.23
C TRP A 667 34.69 16.67 -6.16
N VAL A 668 34.49 15.86 -7.22
CA VAL A 668 34.96 14.46 -7.27
C VAL A 668 36.47 14.38 -7.07
N LYS A 669 37.27 15.29 -7.66
CA LYS A 669 38.73 15.29 -7.48
C LYS A 669 39.14 15.58 -6.04
N GLU A 670 38.44 16.51 -5.38
CA GLU A 670 38.67 16.84 -3.98
C GLU A 670 38.26 15.69 -3.05
N TYR A 671 37.09 15.10 -3.28
CA TYR A 671 36.53 14.00 -2.50
C TYR A 671 37.38 12.72 -2.58
N VAL A 672 37.85 12.35 -3.78
CA VAL A 672 38.77 11.20 -3.96
C VAL A 672 40.11 11.45 -3.25
N LYS A 673 40.61 12.69 -3.27
CA LYS A 673 41.83 13.08 -2.55
C LYS A 673 41.63 13.01 -1.02
N GLU A 674 40.48 13.44 -0.51
CA GLU A 674 40.11 13.35 0.91
C GLU A 674 40.06 11.88 1.38
N ILE A 675 39.37 11.02 0.63
CA ILE A 675 39.31 9.56 0.90
C ILE A 675 40.71 8.95 0.88
N ALA A 676 41.53 9.23 -0.13
CA ALA A 676 42.89 8.72 -0.22
C ALA A 676 43.75 9.14 0.98
N SER A 677 43.63 10.40 1.44
CA SER A 677 44.35 10.88 2.62
C SER A 677 43.86 10.25 3.93
N THR A 678 42.56 9.94 4.04
CA THR A 678 41.98 9.29 5.22
C THR A 678 42.44 7.84 5.32
N LEU A 679 42.40 7.08 4.21
CA LEU A 679 42.88 5.69 4.16
C LEU A 679 44.36 5.58 4.56
N ILE A 680 45.22 6.50 4.11
CA ILE A 680 46.64 6.54 4.49
C ILE A 680 46.81 6.80 6.00
N GLN A 681 45.98 7.66 6.60
CA GLN A 681 46.02 7.91 8.05
C GLN A 681 45.58 6.70 8.86
N ASP A 682 44.50 6.02 8.47
CA ASP A 682 44.02 4.82 9.17
C ASP A 682 45.03 3.67 9.06
N THR A 683 45.73 3.52 7.93
CA THR A 683 46.81 2.51 7.78
C THR A 683 48.00 2.82 8.69
N ASN A 684 48.41 4.09 8.78
CA ASN A 684 49.52 4.50 9.67
C ASN A 684 49.15 4.42 11.16
N ALA A 685 47.89 4.69 11.51
CA ALA A 685 47.37 4.48 12.87
C ALA A 685 47.36 2.99 13.23
N SER A 686 47.00 2.11 12.29
CA SER A 686 47.04 0.65 12.48
C SER A 686 48.47 0.15 12.71
N ASN A 687 49.41 0.56 11.85
CA ASN A 687 50.81 0.13 11.92
C ASN A 687 51.52 0.63 13.21
N SER A 688 51.20 1.83 13.68
CA SER A 688 51.78 2.37 14.92
C SER A 688 51.22 1.70 16.19
N VAL A 689 50.01 1.15 16.15
CA VAL A 689 49.47 0.29 17.21
C VAL A 689 50.17 -1.08 17.22
N GLU A 690 50.53 -1.64 16.06
CA GLU A 690 51.35 -2.85 16.00
C GLU A 690 52.78 -2.63 16.52
N GLU A 691 53.47 -1.55 16.15
CA GLU A 691 54.82 -1.23 16.68
C GLU A 691 54.85 -1.01 18.21
N LEU A 692 53.79 -0.42 18.77
CA LEU A 692 53.64 -0.28 20.23
C LEU A 692 53.33 -1.61 20.94
N SER A 693 52.76 -2.60 20.23
CA SER A 693 52.54 -3.93 20.81
C SER A 693 53.82 -4.76 20.88
N ILE A 694 54.68 -4.67 19.85
CA ILE A 694 55.92 -5.46 19.71
C ILE A 694 57.02 -5.00 20.69
N THR A 695 56.96 -3.76 21.17
CA THR A 695 57.95 -3.19 22.11
C THR A 695 57.68 -3.51 23.59
N SER A 696 56.61 -4.24 23.91
CA SER A 696 56.17 -4.51 25.29
C SER A 696 56.56 -5.88 25.88
N SER A 697 57.23 -6.76 25.11
CA SER A 697 57.46 -8.17 25.51
C SER A 697 58.91 -8.57 25.83
N ASN A 698 59.84 -7.61 26.02
CA ASN A 698 61.28 -7.90 26.20
C ASN A 698 61.88 -7.34 27.52
N HIS A 699 61.15 -7.46 28.64
CA HIS A 699 61.73 -7.32 29.98
C HIS A 699 60.99 -8.23 30.98
N ASP A 700 61.41 -9.50 31.04
CA ASP A 700 61.32 -10.38 32.21
C ASP A 700 62.17 -11.66 31.93
N GLU A 701 63.50 -11.52 32.04
CA GLU A 701 64.48 -12.60 32.28
C GLU A 701 65.74 -12.02 32.97
#